data_AF-A0A1G9Z6A6-F1
#
_entry.id   AF-A0A1G9Z6A6-F1
#
_cell.length_a   1.000
_cell.length_b   1.000
_cell.length_c   1.000
_cell.angle_alpha   90.00
_cell.angle_beta   90.00
_cell.angle_gamma   90.00
#
_symmetry.space_group_name_H-M   'P 1'
#
loop_
_entity.id
_entity.type
_entity.pdbx_description
1 polymer ?
#
loop_
_entity_poly.entity_id
_entity_poly.type
_entity_poly.pdbx_seq_one_letter_code
_entity_poly.pdbx_strand_id
1 'polypeptide(L)'
;MNRPRTLPIRLAPLPGEALDSWLEALAERLHTNVFDLFRFAGVTTRWNTARSRKPWVRHLDADQLTAVSIATGVPADTLAALTLDRYSGTGLIIDRPARAGSRPRWWRGLRGSRFCPKCLSDNGNRWMLSWRLAWSFACTRHHTLLLDACPACGRRHVRTRAQPAGSPYLGDLGLALLEHSPHGGPPACTYPLSEADAVPLDADSPVLRAQRHVNTTIAALLAARRTPAALAALAAPQQILDDLHAAARAALAALRTPAIPPQSIAAIIRDLVADHGFSDNAHDDDAAHVAVGATAADLMLATGSTTPDPVITGWLAHTPTGGSKAHLSRLLDQWNNASPGLQSSLLTCIGPRLNPAHQLRYGIATSTPRRPRSGHGTARAASVPSLFWRGWALRLNPQGLFDPLPYRQALSMLLQIAGLGDVDYTTARTLLQLPAASNAVCPHFTKTLREAGAWEPVLAVLGQLARALDDQPAPIDYGRRRRWRRICAATLDSTAWRATCAQICHRSSERQERFARLHLIELLTGSHPYHYPQPLTLSPELDGEHYTAFVFHLPAQLSTHLHQQAQTLLRRLHIDEPVTWEPPFDHTGTVSWPGPHPDDVLPQQLWDLVQTGLTRNEIAARLHTTPEHIHLAAVRHPQPRTPRHQPAPGTNSPPTALPNEHDLRAYVSQGLRPGQIAKLTGHNHQRINELLTSNGIGPPTPREVLRTVNPAWLREQYEDNHRSFADIAADLGIPAANLARHARELGLAIRHGVAAHKHILSAHGGPDAFSVTIWTVFATRGAEQRVRRLLATAGHPNLDHAARHLGTRKAVLRHQIDQLEHAIGAALLETTPDSGGIRLTPAGANFAQDAVPVLTILDRSGNSDRATTRRTAEEMPRH
;
A
#
# COMPACT_ATOMS: atom_id res chain seq x y z
N MET A 1 33.55 -66.56 9.50
CA MET A 1 32.82 -66.18 8.28
C MET A 1 33.81 -66.16 7.13
N ASN A 2 33.61 -66.98 6.09
CA ASN A 2 34.50 -67.03 4.93
C ASN A 2 34.48 -65.66 4.22
N ARG A 3 35.64 -65.06 3.97
CA ARG A 3 35.75 -63.88 3.11
C ARG A 3 35.20 -64.25 1.71
N PRO A 4 34.29 -63.45 1.14
CA PRO A 4 33.74 -63.75 -0.18
C PRO A 4 34.86 -63.75 -1.22
N ARG A 5 34.92 -64.82 -2.03
CA ARG A 5 35.82 -64.89 -3.19
C ARG A 5 35.26 -63.98 -4.29
N THR A 6 36.14 -63.33 -5.04
CA THR A 6 35.77 -62.41 -6.12
C THR A 6 35.14 -63.21 -7.27
N LEU A 7 33.95 -62.82 -7.77
CA LEU A 7 33.18 -63.54 -8.80
C LEU A 7 33.99 -63.84 -10.08
N PRO A 8 33.94 -65.04 -10.67
CA PRO A 8 34.76 -65.34 -11.86
C PRO A 8 34.33 -64.54 -13.11
N ILE A 9 33.04 -64.21 -13.23
CA ILE A 9 32.51 -63.41 -14.34
C ILE A 9 32.40 -61.94 -13.89
N ARG A 10 33.02 -61.04 -14.66
CA ARG A 10 33.08 -59.61 -14.40
C ARG A 10 32.23 -58.82 -15.39
N LEU A 11 31.64 -57.73 -14.91
CA LEU A 11 30.96 -56.73 -15.74
C LEU A 11 31.31 -55.35 -15.19
N ALA A 12 31.97 -54.53 -16.00
CA ALA A 12 32.29 -53.15 -15.60
C ALA A 12 31.00 -52.30 -15.59
N PRO A 13 30.82 -51.42 -14.57
CA PRO A 13 29.79 -50.38 -14.63
C PRO A 13 30.08 -49.37 -15.75
N LEU A 14 29.02 -48.82 -16.35
CA LEU A 14 29.15 -47.73 -17.31
C LEU A 14 29.31 -46.37 -16.60
N PRO A 15 29.95 -45.37 -17.22
CA PRO A 15 30.02 -44.02 -16.68
C PRO A 15 28.63 -43.43 -16.44
N GLY A 16 28.33 -43.09 -15.18
CA GLY A 16 27.05 -42.47 -14.80
C GLY A 16 25.87 -43.43 -14.68
N GLU A 17 26.12 -44.74 -14.74
CA GLU A 17 25.11 -45.78 -14.54
C GLU A 17 24.54 -45.77 -13.11
N ALA A 18 23.29 -46.22 -12.96
CA ALA A 18 22.69 -46.46 -11.65
C ALA A 18 23.06 -47.84 -11.09
N LEU A 19 23.27 -47.94 -9.76
CA LEU A 19 23.70 -49.18 -9.11
C LEU A 19 22.73 -50.34 -9.35
N ASP A 20 21.43 -50.08 -9.32
CA ASP A 20 20.40 -51.09 -9.64
C ASP A 20 20.51 -51.61 -11.07
N SER A 21 20.79 -50.74 -12.03
CA SER A 21 20.99 -51.15 -13.42
C SER A 21 22.19 -52.07 -13.57
N TRP A 22 23.32 -51.69 -12.95
CA TRP A 22 24.54 -52.47 -13.07
C TRP A 22 24.40 -53.83 -12.38
N LEU A 23 23.79 -53.86 -11.19
CA LEU A 23 23.52 -55.10 -10.47
C LEU A 23 22.55 -56.01 -11.24
N GLU A 24 21.53 -55.46 -11.90
CA GLU A 24 20.60 -56.24 -12.72
C GLU A 24 21.29 -56.83 -13.95
N ALA A 25 22.13 -56.06 -14.66
CA ALA A 25 22.90 -56.56 -15.79
C ALA A 25 23.95 -57.61 -15.37
N LEU A 26 24.58 -57.43 -14.20
CA LEU A 26 25.50 -58.42 -13.65
C LEU A 26 24.76 -59.71 -13.24
N ALA A 27 23.59 -59.57 -12.62
CA ALA A 27 22.77 -60.71 -12.22
C ALA A 27 22.28 -61.51 -13.43
N GLU A 28 21.83 -60.85 -14.48
CA GLU A 28 21.44 -61.48 -15.73
C GLU A 28 22.61 -62.25 -16.37
N ARG A 29 23.78 -61.63 -16.47
CA ARG A 29 25.00 -62.27 -17.01
C ARG A 29 25.44 -63.50 -16.19
N LEU A 30 25.08 -63.54 -14.92
CA LEU A 30 25.36 -64.63 -13.99
C LEU A 30 24.18 -65.62 -13.86
N HIS A 31 23.08 -65.42 -14.59
CA HIS A 31 21.82 -66.16 -14.45
C HIS A 31 21.34 -66.27 -12.99
N THR A 32 21.44 -65.16 -12.24
CA THR A 32 21.07 -65.07 -10.83
C THR A 32 20.19 -63.85 -10.58
N ASN A 33 19.90 -63.55 -9.31
CA ASN A 33 19.20 -62.33 -8.91
C ASN A 33 20.09 -61.44 -8.04
N VAL A 34 19.71 -60.16 -7.94
CA VAL A 34 20.47 -59.15 -7.18
C VAL A 34 20.60 -59.49 -5.69
N PHE A 35 19.61 -60.15 -5.08
CA PHE A 35 19.69 -60.53 -3.67
C PHE A 35 20.72 -61.64 -3.45
N ASP A 36 20.84 -62.57 -4.39
CA ASP A 36 21.88 -63.59 -4.36
C ASP A 36 23.28 -63.01 -4.52
N LEU A 37 23.44 -61.95 -5.32
CA LEU A 37 24.71 -61.20 -5.39
C LEU A 37 25.06 -60.57 -4.05
N PHE A 38 24.10 -59.93 -3.37
CA PHE A 38 24.33 -59.36 -2.04
C PHE A 38 24.59 -60.43 -0.98
N ARG A 39 23.85 -61.54 -1.01
CA ARG A 39 24.06 -62.69 -0.13
C ARG A 39 25.45 -63.29 -0.32
N PHE A 40 25.88 -63.45 -1.58
CA PHE A 40 27.22 -63.91 -1.92
C PHE A 40 28.30 -62.95 -1.43
N ALA A 41 28.08 -61.64 -1.53
CA ALA A 41 28.97 -60.63 -0.98
C ALA A 41 29.02 -60.61 0.55
N GLY A 42 28.16 -61.38 1.25
CA GLY A 42 28.10 -61.40 2.71
C GLY A 42 27.28 -60.26 3.30
N VAL A 43 26.46 -59.58 2.50
CA VAL A 43 25.56 -58.50 2.95
C VAL A 43 24.29 -59.12 3.53
N THR A 44 24.26 -59.34 4.84
CA THR A 44 23.13 -59.96 5.57
C THR A 44 22.14 -58.90 6.09
N THR A 45 21.47 -58.17 5.20
CA THR A 45 20.46 -57.18 5.60
C THR A 45 19.03 -57.67 5.38
N ARG A 46 18.19 -57.57 6.41
CA ARG A 46 16.72 -57.69 6.27
C ARG A 46 16.17 -56.42 5.64
N TRP A 47 16.20 -56.33 4.31
CA TRP A 47 15.53 -55.24 3.60
C TRP A 47 14.02 -55.50 3.58
N ASN A 48 13.24 -54.58 4.18
CA ASN A 48 11.79 -54.62 4.06
C ASN A 48 11.39 -54.15 2.65
N THR A 49 11.22 -55.11 1.74
CA THR A 49 10.88 -54.90 0.33
C THR A 49 9.38 -54.69 0.08
N ALA A 50 8.52 -54.87 1.09
CA ALA A 50 7.06 -54.84 0.97
C ALA A 50 6.47 -53.47 0.54
N ARG A 51 7.30 -52.42 0.44
CA ARG A 51 6.92 -51.09 -0.06
C ARG A 51 7.69 -50.65 -1.31
N SER A 52 8.22 -51.59 -2.11
CA SER A 52 8.96 -51.30 -3.35
C SER A 52 10.16 -50.35 -3.18
N ARG A 53 10.78 -50.33 -1.98
CA ARG A 53 11.96 -49.52 -1.68
C ARG A 53 13.19 -50.42 -1.53
N LYS A 54 13.94 -50.62 -2.62
CA LYS A 54 15.31 -51.16 -2.57
C LYS A 54 16.25 -50.06 -2.05
N PRO A 55 16.76 -50.15 -0.81
CA PRO A 55 17.52 -49.04 -0.20
C PRO A 55 18.87 -48.78 -0.89
N TRP A 56 19.44 -49.76 -1.60
CA TRP A 56 20.74 -49.69 -2.26
C TRP A 56 20.80 -48.76 -3.47
N VAL A 57 19.67 -48.49 -4.15
CA VAL A 57 19.60 -47.44 -5.19
C VAL A 57 19.99 -46.07 -4.61
N ARG A 58 19.66 -45.85 -3.34
CA ARG A 58 19.95 -44.61 -2.65
C ARG A 58 21.34 -44.64 -2.03
N HIS A 59 21.66 -45.68 -1.27
CA HIS A 59 22.84 -45.74 -0.43
C HIS A 59 23.23 -47.19 -0.11
N LEU A 60 24.53 -47.44 -0.09
CA LEU A 60 25.18 -48.57 0.58
C LEU A 60 26.12 -48.02 1.65
N ASP A 61 26.13 -48.61 2.84
CA ASP A 61 27.08 -48.23 3.89
C ASP A 61 28.52 -48.70 3.55
N ALA A 62 29.50 -48.24 4.32
CA ALA A 62 30.92 -48.52 4.05
C ALA A 62 31.24 -50.03 4.06
N ASP A 63 30.60 -50.79 4.94
CA ASP A 63 30.78 -52.24 5.04
C ASP A 63 30.16 -52.96 3.84
N GLN A 64 28.96 -52.54 3.42
CA GLN A 64 28.29 -53.04 2.22
C GLN A 64 29.08 -52.72 0.96
N LEU A 65 29.59 -51.49 0.82
CA LEU A 65 30.44 -51.09 -0.31
C LEU A 65 31.71 -51.94 -0.37
N THR A 66 32.36 -52.16 0.77
CA THR A 66 33.56 -53.01 0.86
C THR A 66 33.25 -54.46 0.50
N ALA A 67 32.17 -55.02 1.03
CA ALA A 67 31.72 -56.37 0.76
C ALA A 67 31.42 -56.60 -0.74
N VAL A 68 30.65 -55.69 -1.34
CA VAL A 68 30.33 -55.73 -2.78
C VAL A 68 31.58 -55.47 -3.63
N SER A 69 32.49 -54.59 -3.19
CA SER A 69 33.77 -54.34 -3.87
C SER A 69 34.62 -55.60 -3.94
N ILE A 70 34.76 -56.32 -2.82
CA ILE A 70 35.51 -57.60 -2.76
C ILE A 70 34.86 -58.68 -3.62
N ALA A 71 33.52 -58.77 -3.62
CA ALA A 71 32.81 -59.78 -4.39
C ALA A 71 32.88 -59.51 -5.91
N THR A 72 32.78 -58.25 -6.32
CA THR A 72 32.63 -57.88 -7.74
C THR A 72 33.92 -57.43 -8.40
N GLY A 73 34.94 -57.04 -7.63
CA GLY A 73 36.20 -56.49 -8.14
C GLY A 73 36.09 -55.01 -8.57
N VAL A 74 34.96 -54.36 -8.32
CA VAL A 74 34.74 -52.93 -8.63
C VAL A 74 35.16 -52.11 -7.41
N PRO A 75 35.92 -51.00 -7.57
CA PRO A 75 36.31 -50.16 -6.44
C PRO A 75 35.11 -49.60 -5.67
N ALA A 76 35.20 -49.55 -4.33
CA ALA A 76 34.13 -49.03 -3.46
C ALA A 76 33.69 -47.61 -3.83
N ASP A 77 34.61 -46.73 -4.21
CA ASP A 77 34.29 -45.35 -4.65
C ASP A 77 33.49 -45.33 -5.96
N THR A 78 33.76 -46.27 -6.87
CA THR A 78 32.98 -46.42 -8.10
C THR A 78 31.57 -46.89 -7.76
N LEU A 79 31.42 -47.88 -6.87
CA LEU A 79 30.12 -48.37 -6.41
C LEU A 79 29.31 -47.27 -5.71
N ALA A 80 29.95 -46.46 -4.86
CA ALA A 80 29.32 -45.31 -4.23
C ALA A 80 28.82 -44.29 -5.27
N ALA A 81 29.60 -44.04 -6.32
CA ALA A 81 29.24 -43.11 -7.41
C ALA A 81 28.07 -43.59 -8.29
N LEU A 82 27.71 -44.88 -8.24
CA LEU A 82 26.52 -45.46 -8.90
C LEU A 82 25.24 -45.27 -8.06
N THR A 83 25.34 -44.80 -6.81
CA THR A 83 24.19 -44.59 -5.91
C THR A 83 23.75 -43.12 -5.88
N LEU A 84 22.51 -42.85 -5.46
CA LEU A 84 22.02 -41.47 -5.34
C LEU A 84 22.74 -40.66 -4.26
N ASP A 85 23.45 -41.28 -3.33
CA ASP A 85 24.36 -40.61 -2.40
C ASP A 85 25.44 -39.79 -3.10
N ARG A 86 25.70 -40.06 -4.39
CA ARG A 86 26.44 -39.14 -5.26
C ARG A 86 25.92 -37.70 -5.17
N TYR A 87 24.64 -37.47 -4.89
CA TYR A 87 24.01 -36.16 -4.79
C TYR A 87 23.68 -35.73 -3.35
N SER A 88 24.09 -36.48 -2.33
CA SER A 88 23.82 -36.11 -0.93
C SER A 88 24.43 -34.74 -0.56
N GLY A 89 23.75 -33.98 0.28
CA GLY A 89 24.19 -32.64 0.71
C GLY A 89 24.10 -31.55 -0.35
N THR A 90 23.55 -31.84 -1.54
CA THR A 90 23.36 -30.83 -2.61
C THR A 90 21.96 -30.23 -2.65
N GLY A 91 20.97 -30.89 -2.03
CA GLY A 91 19.54 -30.56 -2.12
C GLY A 91 18.78 -31.22 -3.28
N LEU A 92 19.49 -31.90 -4.20
CA LEU A 92 18.88 -32.61 -5.35
C LEU A 92 18.10 -33.86 -4.92
N ILE A 93 18.47 -34.45 -3.77
CA ILE A 93 17.82 -35.60 -3.16
C ILE A 93 17.51 -35.32 -1.69
N ILE A 94 16.74 -36.21 -1.06
CA ILE A 94 16.53 -36.19 0.39
C ILE A 94 17.71 -36.90 1.07
N ASP A 95 18.45 -36.17 1.91
CA ASP A 95 19.57 -36.70 2.69
C ASP A 95 19.11 -37.63 3.82
N ARG A 96 20.02 -38.49 4.31
CA ARG A 96 19.77 -39.38 5.46
C ARG A 96 20.52 -38.90 6.71
N PRO A 97 19.94 -39.07 7.93
CA PRO A 97 18.55 -39.43 8.20
C PRO A 97 17.62 -38.21 8.04
N ALA A 98 16.64 -38.32 7.14
CA ALA A 98 15.64 -37.27 6.97
C ALA A 98 14.49 -37.42 7.97
N ARG A 99 13.99 -36.28 8.48
CA ARG A 99 12.75 -36.24 9.26
C ARG A 99 11.56 -36.72 8.41
N ALA A 100 10.56 -37.34 9.04
CA ALA A 100 9.32 -37.73 8.37
C ALA A 100 8.71 -36.50 7.66
N GLY A 101 8.44 -36.62 6.36
CA GLY A 101 7.90 -35.53 5.53
C GLY A 101 8.92 -34.66 4.80
N SER A 102 10.22 -34.90 4.97
CA SER A 102 11.28 -34.18 4.22
C SER A 102 11.10 -34.36 2.70
N ARG A 103 11.34 -33.29 1.94
CA ARG A 103 11.26 -33.26 0.47
C ARG A 103 12.59 -32.74 -0.10
N PRO A 104 12.97 -33.11 -1.33
CA PRO A 104 14.09 -32.44 -2.01
C PRO A 104 13.80 -30.94 -2.15
N ARG A 105 14.85 -30.15 -2.37
CA ARG A 105 14.78 -28.69 -2.30
C ARG A 105 13.89 -28.04 -3.36
N TRP A 106 13.93 -28.56 -4.58
CA TRP A 106 13.26 -27.98 -5.74
C TRP A 106 12.01 -28.78 -6.14
N TRP A 107 12.21 -29.99 -6.65
CA TRP A 107 11.13 -30.83 -7.14
C TRP A 107 10.75 -31.91 -6.13
N ARG A 108 9.53 -32.43 -6.24
CA ARG A 108 9.20 -33.66 -5.52
C ARG A 108 10.10 -34.78 -6.06
N GLY A 109 10.52 -35.69 -5.19
CA GLY A 109 11.36 -36.80 -5.61
C GLY A 109 10.60 -37.68 -6.61
N LEU A 110 11.19 -37.90 -7.79
CA LEU A 110 10.57 -38.72 -8.83
C LEU A 110 10.19 -40.10 -8.27
N ARG A 111 8.91 -40.49 -8.41
CA ARG A 111 8.42 -41.81 -8.00
C ARG A 111 9.01 -42.95 -8.84
N GLY A 112 9.57 -42.62 -10.00
CA GLY A 112 10.19 -43.55 -10.95
C GLY A 112 11.55 -43.08 -11.46
N SER A 113 11.90 -43.56 -12.64
CA SER A 113 13.02 -43.13 -13.47
C SER A 113 12.50 -42.67 -14.82
N ARG A 114 13.15 -41.66 -15.39
CA ARG A 114 13.01 -41.35 -16.81
C ARG A 114 13.99 -42.21 -17.63
N PHE A 115 13.87 -42.22 -18.95
CA PHE A 115 14.81 -42.90 -19.84
C PHE A 115 14.85 -42.30 -21.25
N CYS A 116 15.95 -42.57 -21.95
CA CYS A 116 16.08 -42.33 -23.38
C CYS A 116 16.12 -43.70 -24.10
N PRO A 117 15.18 -43.98 -25.02
CA PRO A 117 15.14 -45.25 -25.76
C PRO A 117 16.44 -45.55 -26.50
N LYS A 118 17.00 -44.53 -27.17
CA LYS A 118 18.26 -44.63 -27.90
C LYS A 118 19.47 -44.91 -26.98
N CYS A 119 19.54 -44.30 -25.79
CA CYS A 119 20.57 -44.67 -24.81
C CYS A 119 20.44 -46.10 -24.32
N LEU A 120 19.20 -46.60 -24.14
CA LEU A 120 18.99 -48.00 -23.76
C LEU A 120 19.46 -48.93 -24.88
N SER A 121 19.15 -48.62 -26.14
CA SER A 121 19.66 -49.36 -27.30
C SER A 121 21.19 -49.36 -27.35
N ASP A 122 21.83 -48.19 -27.26
CA ASP A 122 23.28 -48.02 -27.38
C ASP A 122 24.07 -48.73 -26.26
N ASN A 123 23.53 -48.73 -25.03
CA ASN A 123 24.28 -49.15 -23.85
C ASN A 123 23.90 -50.57 -23.39
N GLY A 124 23.04 -51.30 -24.11
CA GLY A 124 22.60 -52.64 -23.73
C GLY A 124 21.60 -52.63 -22.56
N ASN A 125 20.58 -51.78 -22.66
CA ASN A 125 19.51 -51.58 -21.68
C ASN A 125 19.97 -51.13 -20.29
N ARG A 126 21.07 -50.36 -20.23
CA ARG A 126 21.67 -49.86 -18.99
C ARG A 126 21.14 -48.46 -18.66
N TRP A 127 20.64 -48.29 -17.44
CA TRP A 127 19.98 -47.08 -16.97
C TRP A 127 20.93 -46.12 -16.27
N MET A 128 20.77 -44.82 -16.58
CA MET A 128 21.63 -43.77 -16.03
C MET A 128 21.11 -43.27 -14.68
N LEU A 129 22.03 -42.95 -13.78
CA LEU A 129 21.73 -42.44 -12.44
C LEU A 129 21.08 -41.05 -12.48
N SER A 130 21.48 -40.19 -13.42
CA SER A 130 20.92 -38.83 -13.58
C SER A 130 19.43 -38.85 -13.92
N TRP A 131 18.93 -39.87 -14.62
CA TRP A 131 17.51 -40.02 -14.96
C TRP A 131 16.59 -40.21 -13.74
N ARG A 132 17.17 -40.37 -12.55
CA ARG A 132 16.47 -40.43 -11.26
C ARG A 132 16.23 -39.06 -10.64
N LEU A 133 16.78 -38.00 -11.24
CA LEU A 133 16.61 -36.59 -10.85
C LEU A 133 15.47 -35.96 -11.64
N ALA A 134 14.63 -35.19 -10.96
CA ALA A 134 13.56 -34.42 -11.61
C ALA A 134 14.11 -33.39 -12.62
N TRP A 135 15.34 -32.93 -12.44
CA TRP A 135 16.04 -31.99 -13.30
C TRP A 135 16.52 -32.58 -14.65
N SER A 136 16.41 -33.90 -14.86
CA SER A 136 16.75 -34.54 -16.14
C SER A 136 15.50 -34.79 -16.95
N PHE A 137 15.17 -33.91 -17.89
CA PHE A 137 13.98 -33.98 -18.76
C PHE A 137 14.32 -34.23 -20.25
N ALA A 138 15.53 -33.94 -20.71
CA ALA A 138 15.97 -34.20 -22.09
C ALA A 138 17.30 -34.96 -22.16
N CYS A 139 17.49 -35.75 -23.21
CA CYS A 139 18.75 -36.41 -23.53
C CYS A 139 19.62 -35.49 -24.38
N THR A 140 20.74 -35.01 -23.84
CA THR A 140 21.68 -34.16 -24.57
C THR A 140 22.58 -34.92 -25.54
N ARG A 141 22.58 -36.26 -25.51
CA ARG A 141 23.34 -37.12 -26.44
C ARG A 141 22.53 -37.43 -27.70
N HIS A 142 21.28 -37.83 -27.53
CA HIS A 142 20.42 -38.26 -28.65
C HIS A 142 19.39 -37.21 -29.07
N HIS A 143 19.38 -36.06 -28.41
CA HIS A 143 18.50 -34.93 -28.69
C HIS A 143 17.02 -35.34 -28.71
N THR A 144 16.57 -35.95 -27.61
CA THR A 144 15.16 -36.35 -27.44
C THR A 144 14.65 -35.94 -26.07
N LEU A 145 13.33 -35.74 -25.93
CA LEU A 145 12.69 -35.68 -24.62
C LEU A 145 12.82 -37.05 -23.93
N LEU A 146 13.05 -37.06 -22.62
CA LEU A 146 13.08 -38.32 -21.86
C LEU A 146 11.65 -38.79 -21.57
N LEU A 147 11.40 -40.07 -21.73
CA LEU A 147 10.13 -40.70 -21.40
C LEU A 147 10.08 -41.03 -19.90
N ASP A 148 8.92 -40.85 -19.27
CA ASP A 148 8.68 -41.18 -17.86
C ASP A 148 7.70 -42.36 -17.66
N ALA A 149 6.98 -42.74 -18.73
CA ALA A 149 6.05 -43.85 -18.80
C ALA A 149 6.26 -44.67 -20.08
N CYS A 150 5.85 -45.94 -20.03
CA CYS A 150 5.86 -46.82 -21.20
C CYS A 150 4.70 -46.46 -22.14
N PRO A 151 4.95 -46.26 -23.45
CA PRO A 151 3.89 -45.90 -24.40
C PRO A 151 2.84 -47.00 -24.57
N ALA A 152 3.20 -48.27 -24.40
CA ALA A 152 2.28 -49.39 -24.60
C ALA A 152 1.27 -49.59 -23.44
N CYS A 153 1.62 -49.22 -22.20
CA CYS A 153 0.76 -49.48 -21.04
C CYS A 153 0.53 -48.27 -20.12
N GLY A 154 1.13 -47.11 -20.43
CA GLY A 154 0.99 -45.86 -19.68
C GLY A 154 1.57 -45.86 -18.26
N ARG A 155 2.19 -46.96 -17.81
CA ARG A 155 2.75 -47.06 -16.44
C ARG A 155 4.12 -46.41 -16.37
N ARG A 156 4.39 -45.72 -15.25
CA ARG A 156 5.70 -45.11 -14.95
C ARG A 156 6.73 -46.16 -14.56
N HIS A 157 7.96 -46.00 -15.04
CA HIS A 157 9.06 -46.89 -14.66
C HIS A 157 9.46 -46.67 -13.22
N VAL A 158 9.03 -47.57 -12.34
CA VAL A 158 9.49 -47.58 -10.95
C VAL A 158 10.97 -48.01 -10.96
N ARG A 159 11.75 -47.46 -10.01
CA ARG A 159 13.20 -47.66 -9.87
C ARG A 159 13.63 -49.12 -9.61
N THR A 160 12.74 -50.09 -9.76
CA THR A 160 12.89 -51.43 -9.18
C THR A 160 11.87 -52.44 -9.74
N ARG A 161 12.34 -53.63 -10.15
CA ARG A 161 11.56 -54.88 -10.19
C ARG A 161 11.32 -55.41 -8.76
N ALA A 162 10.06 -55.69 -8.38
CA ALA A 162 9.78 -56.68 -7.33
C ALA A 162 9.47 -58.00 -8.04
N GLN A 163 10.38 -58.97 -7.95
CA GLN A 163 10.03 -60.33 -8.33
C GLN A 163 9.22 -60.96 -7.20
N PRO A 164 8.12 -61.67 -7.50
CA PRO A 164 7.57 -62.65 -6.57
C PRO A 164 8.64 -63.69 -6.25
N ALA A 165 8.72 -64.13 -5.00
CA ALA A 165 9.62 -65.22 -4.62
C ALA A 165 9.28 -66.47 -5.44
N GLY A 166 10.21 -66.94 -6.29
CA GLY A 166 10.09 -68.20 -7.03
C GLY A 166 9.80 -68.13 -8.54
N SER A 167 9.84 -66.96 -9.19
CA SER A 167 9.63 -66.88 -10.65
C SER A 167 10.89 -67.29 -11.45
N PRO A 168 10.80 -68.25 -12.40
CA PRO A 168 11.93 -68.71 -13.22
C PRO A 168 12.26 -67.81 -14.43
N TYR A 169 11.56 -66.68 -14.61
CA TYR A 169 11.77 -65.80 -15.76
C TYR A 169 12.89 -64.78 -15.54
N LEU A 170 14.05 -65.06 -16.14
CA LEU A 170 15.10 -64.08 -16.47
C LEU A 170 14.69 -63.37 -17.77
N GLY A 171 13.78 -62.39 -17.69
CA GLY A 171 13.40 -61.57 -18.84
C GLY A 171 14.39 -60.41 -19.05
N ASP A 172 14.77 -60.22 -20.32
CA ASP A 172 15.55 -59.11 -20.92
C ASP A 172 15.36 -57.78 -20.16
N LEU A 173 16.43 -57.00 -20.03
CA LEU A 173 16.63 -55.77 -19.22
C LEU A 173 15.60 -54.60 -19.39
N GLY A 174 14.31 -54.85 -19.25
CA GLY A 174 13.27 -53.86 -18.96
C GLY A 174 12.91 -53.88 -17.48
N LEU A 175 13.08 -52.77 -16.77
CA LEU A 175 12.53 -52.59 -15.41
C LEU A 175 11.02 -52.87 -15.44
N ALA A 176 10.59 -54.01 -14.90
CA ALA A 176 9.20 -54.44 -14.98
C ALA A 176 8.29 -53.47 -14.22
N LEU A 177 7.21 -53.05 -14.87
CA LEU A 177 6.22 -52.13 -14.35
C LEU A 177 5.30 -52.87 -13.38
N LEU A 178 5.57 -52.76 -12.08
CA LEU A 178 4.89 -53.57 -11.06
C LEU A 178 3.36 -53.46 -11.10
N GLU A 179 2.73 -54.63 -11.11
CA GLU A 179 1.37 -54.89 -10.66
C GLU A 179 1.32 -54.87 -9.12
N HIS A 180 0.26 -54.29 -8.56
CA HIS A 180 -0.29 -54.78 -7.30
C HIS A 180 -1.78 -54.95 -7.52
N SER A 181 -2.22 -56.17 -7.83
CA SER A 181 -3.55 -56.62 -7.45
C SER A 181 -3.43 -58.06 -6.96
N PRO A 182 -3.86 -58.37 -5.72
CA PRO A 182 -3.91 -59.74 -5.19
C PRO A 182 -4.91 -60.64 -5.95
N HIS A 183 -5.55 -60.12 -6.99
CA HIS A 183 -6.63 -60.75 -7.75
C HIS A 183 -6.39 -60.56 -9.25
N GLY A 184 -5.71 -61.52 -9.89
CA GLY A 184 -5.79 -61.77 -11.34
C GLY A 184 -5.52 -60.60 -12.29
N GLY A 185 -4.48 -59.79 -12.07
CA GLY A 185 -4.08 -58.74 -13.03
C GLY A 185 -3.46 -59.30 -14.32
N PRO A 186 -3.58 -58.59 -15.46
CA PRO A 186 -2.94 -58.97 -16.73
C PRO A 186 -1.41 -58.91 -16.61
N PRO A 187 -0.65 -59.72 -17.38
CA PRO A 187 0.80 -59.89 -17.23
C PRO A 187 1.60 -58.59 -17.32
N ALA A 188 2.80 -58.61 -16.71
CA ALA A 188 3.76 -57.52 -16.76
C ALA A 188 4.07 -57.13 -18.21
N CYS A 189 4.02 -55.83 -18.51
CA CYS A 189 4.29 -55.30 -19.85
C CYS A 189 5.71 -55.68 -20.32
N THR A 190 5.80 -56.33 -21.48
CA THR A 190 7.05 -56.80 -22.11
C THR A 190 7.52 -55.91 -23.26
N TYR A 191 6.93 -54.72 -23.42
CA TYR A 191 7.26 -53.80 -24.51
C TYR A 191 8.75 -53.37 -24.45
N PRO A 192 9.52 -53.49 -25.55
CA PRO A 192 10.93 -53.12 -25.58
C PRO A 192 11.09 -51.59 -25.51
N LEU A 193 11.56 -51.09 -24.38
CA LEU A 193 11.69 -49.65 -24.12
C LEU A 193 12.75 -48.96 -24.99
N SER A 194 13.70 -49.72 -25.53
CA SER A 194 14.67 -49.24 -26.52
C SER A 194 14.03 -48.87 -27.85
N GLU A 195 12.86 -49.43 -28.15
CA GLU A 195 12.08 -49.19 -29.38
C GLU A 195 10.97 -48.14 -29.18
N ALA A 196 10.87 -47.56 -27.97
CA ALA A 196 9.89 -46.53 -27.71
C ALA A 196 10.17 -45.26 -28.53
N ASP A 197 9.11 -44.69 -29.11
CA ASP A 197 9.18 -43.39 -29.78
C ASP A 197 9.28 -42.26 -28.76
N ALA A 198 10.30 -41.42 -28.91
CA ALA A 198 10.51 -40.23 -28.09
C ALA A 198 10.52 -38.98 -28.97
N VAL A 199 9.95 -37.89 -28.47
CA VAL A 199 9.90 -36.61 -29.17
C VAL A 199 11.32 -36.15 -29.52
N PRO A 200 11.68 -36.01 -30.82
CA PRO A 200 12.97 -35.49 -31.23
C PRO A 200 13.06 -34.00 -30.92
N LEU A 201 14.27 -33.53 -30.60
CA LEU A 201 14.57 -32.13 -30.31
C LEU A 201 15.66 -31.67 -31.28
N ASP A 202 15.51 -30.47 -31.83
CA ASP A 202 16.57 -29.87 -32.63
C ASP A 202 17.81 -29.60 -31.77
N ALA A 203 19.00 -29.72 -32.38
CA ALA A 203 20.28 -29.56 -31.68
C ALA A 203 20.43 -28.19 -30.97
N ASP A 204 19.81 -27.16 -31.55
CA ASP A 204 19.76 -25.77 -31.08
C ASP A 204 18.45 -25.42 -30.35
N SER A 205 17.62 -26.43 -30.05
CA SER A 205 16.36 -26.20 -29.35
C SER A 205 16.59 -25.54 -27.97
N PRO A 206 15.75 -24.58 -27.56
CA PRO A 206 15.80 -23.98 -26.23
C PRO A 206 15.72 -25.03 -25.10
N VAL A 207 15.03 -26.15 -25.34
CA VAL A 207 14.88 -27.26 -24.40
C VAL A 207 16.23 -27.93 -24.11
N LEU A 208 17.02 -28.24 -25.15
CA LEU A 208 18.35 -28.81 -24.97
C LEU A 208 19.31 -27.81 -24.32
N ARG A 209 19.22 -26.52 -24.65
CA ARG A 209 20.01 -25.49 -23.99
C ARG A 209 19.72 -25.43 -22.49
N ALA A 210 18.44 -25.42 -22.11
CA ALA A 210 18.04 -25.44 -20.70
C ALA A 210 18.54 -26.71 -19.98
N GLN A 211 18.45 -27.88 -20.61
CA GLN A 211 18.99 -29.12 -20.02
C GLN A 211 20.52 -29.09 -19.85
N ARG A 212 21.25 -28.54 -20.83
CA ARG A 212 22.71 -28.37 -20.77
C ARG A 212 23.10 -27.39 -19.65
N HIS A 213 22.37 -26.30 -19.50
CA HIS A 213 22.57 -25.33 -18.40
C HIS A 213 22.35 -26.00 -17.04
N VAL A 214 21.23 -26.71 -16.84
CA VAL A 214 20.96 -27.47 -15.61
C VAL A 214 22.05 -28.51 -15.31
N ASN A 215 22.50 -29.26 -16.33
CA ASN A 215 23.58 -30.24 -16.17
C ASN A 215 24.89 -29.58 -15.73
N THR A 216 25.22 -28.42 -16.31
CA THR A 216 26.43 -27.65 -15.96
C THR A 216 26.35 -27.14 -14.52
N THR A 217 25.20 -26.63 -14.09
CA THR A 217 24.98 -26.18 -12.72
C THR A 217 25.05 -27.33 -11.71
N ILE A 218 24.50 -28.50 -12.04
CA ILE A 218 24.63 -29.71 -11.21
C ILE A 218 26.09 -30.18 -11.13
N ALA A 219 26.85 -30.12 -12.22
CA ALA A 219 28.28 -30.45 -12.20
C ALA A 219 29.06 -29.48 -11.30
N ALA A 220 28.77 -28.17 -11.38
CA ALA A 220 29.35 -27.16 -10.50
C ALA A 220 28.99 -27.39 -9.03
N LEU A 221 27.75 -27.77 -8.71
CA LEU A 221 27.35 -28.17 -7.35
C LEU A 221 28.17 -29.34 -6.81
N LEU A 222 28.34 -30.38 -7.62
CA LEU A 222 29.11 -31.57 -7.23
C LEU A 222 30.60 -31.25 -7.03
N ALA A 223 31.17 -30.36 -7.84
CA ALA A 223 32.53 -29.88 -7.68
C ALA A 223 32.69 -29.03 -6.41
N ALA A 224 31.78 -28.07 -6.17
CA ALA A 224 31.78 -27.20 -5.00
C ALA A 224 31.69 -27.99 -3.67
N ARG A 225 30.89 -29.06 -3.64
CA ARG A 225 30.77 -29.94 -2.45
C ARG A 225 32.10 -30.58 -2.02
N ARG A 226 33.05 -30.76 -2.94
CA ARG A 226 34.37 -31.36 -2.65
C ARG A 226 35.38 -30.36 -2.09
N THR A 227 35.02 -29.09 -1.96
CA THR A 227 35.93 -28.04 -1.46
C THR A 227 35.92 -27.97 0.07
N PRO A 228 37.04 -27.55 0.72
CA PRO A 228 37.11 -27.39 2.18
C PRO A 228 36.10 -26.38 2.75
N ALA A 229 35.68 -25.40 1.96
CA ALA A 229 34.67 -24.39 2.29
C ALA A 229 33.31 -24.67 1.62
N ALA A 230 32.91 -25.94 1.60
CA ALA A 230 31.76 -26.44 0.83
C ALA A 230 30.47 -25.61 0.98
N LEU A 231 30.14 -25.14 2.19
CA LEU A 231 28.89 -24.39 2.42
C LEU A 231 28.83 -23.05 1.63
N ALA A 232 29.92 -22.28 1.62
CA ALA A 232 29.97 -21.03 0.86
C ALA A 232 30.08 -21.28 -0.65
N ALA A 233 30.84 -22.31 -1.05
CA ALA A 233 31.00 -22.68 -2.46
C ALA A 233 29.71 -23.21 -3.08
N LEU A 234 28.84 -23.88 -2.30
CA LEU A 234 27.55 -24.39 -2.77
C LEU A 234 26.51 -23.29 -3.00
N ALA A 235 26.63 -22.15 -2.32
CA ALA A 235 25.61 -21.10 -2.31
C ALA A 235 25.29 -20.58 -3.72
N ALA A 236 26.31 -20.30 -4.54
CA ALA A 236 26.10 -19.72 -5.87
C ALA A 236 25.39 -20.70 -6.84
N PRO A 237 25.85 -21.95 -7.06
CA PRO A 237 25.12 -22.88 -7.91
C PRO A 237 23.74 -23.29 -7.35
N GLN A 238 23.57 -23.30 -6.02
CA GLN A 238 22.25 -23.53 -5.40
C GLN A 238 21.28 -22.39 -5.71
N GLN A 239 21.74 -21.14 -5.66
CA GLN A 239 20.94 -19.97 -5.99
C GLN A 239 20.52 -19.94 -7.46
N ILE A 240 21.38 -20.38 -8.39
CA ILE A 240 21.02 -20.53 -9.81
C ILE A 240 19.86 -21.51 -9.98
N LEU A 241 19.92 -22.69 -9.32
CA LEU A 241 18.82 -23.66 -9.38
C LEU A 241 17.55 -23.16 -8.66
N ASP A 242 17.68 -22.33 -7.62
CA ASP A 242 16.52 -21.69 -7.00
C ASP A 242 15.82 -20.73 -7.94
N ASP A 243 16.59 -19.88 -8.62
CA ASP A 243 16.06 -18.90 -9.57
C ASP A 243 15.36 -19.62 -10.74
N LEU A 244 16.02 -20.64 -11.30
CA LEU A 244 15.44 -21.49 -12.34
C LEU A 244 14.17 -22.21 -11.87
N HIS A 245 14.17 -22.76 -10.66
CA HIS A 245 13.02 -23.47 -10.12
C HIS A 245 11.85 -22.52 -9.83
N ALA A 246 12.12 -21.36 -9.22
CA ALA A 246 11.12 -20.34 -8.91
C ALA A 246 10.44 -19.83 -10.20
N ALA A 247 11.22 -19.52 -11.24
CA ALA A 247 10.71 -19.12 -12.54
C ALA A 247 9.95 -20.26 -13.23
N ALA A 248 10.44 -21.51 -13.18
CA ALA A 248 9.79 -22.67 -13.77
C ALA A 248 8.41 -22.95 -13.13
N ARG A 249 8.34 -22.87 -11.79
CA ARG A 249 7.09 -23.02 -11.04
C ARG A 249 6.08 -21.94 -11.39
N ALA A 250 6.54 -20.70 -11.53
CA ALA A 250 5.69 -19.58 -11.94
C ALA A 250 5.18 -19.75 -13.38
N ALA A 251 6.04 -20.21 -14.30
CA ALA A 251 5.64 -20.50 -15.67
C ALA A 251 4.55 -21.58 -15.73
N LEU A 252 4.75 -22.69 -15.02
CA LEU A 252 3.74 -23.76 -14.92
C LEU A 252 2.44 -23.27 -14.27
N ALA A 253 2.52 -22.39 -13.28
CA ALA A 253 1.34 -21.78 -12.67
C ALA A 253 0.62 -20.84 -13.64
N ALA A 254 1.35 -20.04 -14.41
CA ALA A 254 0.80 -19.11 -15.39
C ALA A 254 0.08 -19.84 -16.53
N LEU A 255 0.54 -21.03 -16.93
CA LEU A 255 -0.15 -21.88 -17.92
C LEU A 255 -1.53 -22.38 -17.46
N ARG A 256 -1.80 -22.37 -16.15
CA ARG A 256 -3.13 -22.70 -15.58
C ARG A 256 -4.04 -21.47 -15.47
N THR A 257 -3.62 -20.33 -16.02
CA THR A 257 -4.39 -19.07 -16.03
C THR A 257 -4.77 -18.72 -17.47
N PRO A 258 -5.75 -17.82 -17.70
CA PRO A 258 -6.11 -17.39 -19.05
C PRO A 258 -5.04 -16.49 -19.71
N ALA A 259 -3.88 -16.30 -19.09
CA ALA A 259 -2.80 -15.48 -19.63
C ALA A 259 -2.16 -16.16 -20.85
N ILE A 260 -2.13 -15.45 -21.97
CA ILE A 260 -1.54 -15.95 -23.23
C ILE A 260 -0.02 -16.07 -23.06
N PRO A 261 0.59 -17.25 -23.26
CA PRO A 261 2.03 -17.42 -23.18
C PRO A 261 2.75 -16.71 -24.34
N PRO A 262 3.97 -16.19 -24.12
CA PRO A 262 4.81 -15.64 -25.19
C PRO A 262 5.03 -16.64 -26.31
N GLN A 263 5.21 -16.17 -27.55
CA GLN A 263 5.30 -17.03 -28.74
C GLN A 263 6.41 -18.09 -28.64
N SER A 264 7.54 -17.76 -28.01
CA SER A 264 8.64 -18.69 -27.73
C SER A 264 8.20 -19.86 -26.84
N ILE A 265 7.41 -19.58 -25.80
CA ILE A 265 6.87 -20.57 -24.87
C ILE A 265 5.72 -21.36 -25.51
N ALA A 266 4.85 -20.67 -26.26
CA ALA A 266 3.75 -21.30 -26.98
C ALA A 266 4.25 -22.30 -28.03
N ALA A 267 5.35 -22.01 -28.72
CA ALA A 267 6.00 -22.95 -29.64
C ALA A 267 6.47 -24.22 -28.90
N ILE A 268 7.20 -24.06 -27.79
CA ILE A 268 7.68 -25.19 -26.98
C ILE A 268 6.51 -26.06 -26.48
N ILE A 269 5.40 -25.44 -26.07
CA ILE A 269 4.21 -26.18 -25.62
C ILE A 269 3.62 -27.01 -26.75
N ARG A 270 3.49 -26.44 -27.95
CA ARG A 270 3.00 -27.18 -29.13
C ARG A 270 3.94 -28.34 -29.45
N ASP A 271 5.24 -28.13 -29.42
CA ASP A 271 6.21 -29.16 -29.80
C ASP A 271 6.29 -30.31 -28.78
N LEU A 272 6.01 -30.05 -27.50
CA LEU A 272 6.19 -31.04 -26.42
C LEU A 272 4.90 -31.63 -25.84
N VAL A 273 3.75 -30.96 -25.95
CA VAL A 273 2.52 -31.30 -25.19
C VAL A 273 1.32 -31.63 -26.09
N ALA A 274 1.46 -31.47 -27.43
CA ALA A 274 0.35 -31.49 -28.40
C ALA A 274 -0.66 -32.66 -28.29
N ASP A 275 -0.28 -33.84 -27.80
CA ASP A 275 -1.18 -35.00 -27.78
C ASP A 275 -1.91 -35.29 -26.45
N HIS A 276 -1.48 -34.72 -25.31
CA HIS A 276 -1.95 -35.16 -23.98
C HIS A 276 -2.57 -34.07 -23.10
N GLY A 277 -2.44 -32.80 -23.49
CA GLY A 277 -2.93 -31.65 -22.72
C GLY A 277 -2.25 -31.48 -21.35
N PHE A 278 -2.41 -30.31 -20.74
CA PHE A 278 -2.06 -30.10 -19.33
C PHE A 278 -3.18 -30.68 -18.47
N SER A 279 -3.04 -31.91 -17.97
CA SER A 279 -4.04 -32.47 -17.03
C SER A 279 -4.02 -31.72 -15.70
N ASP A 280 -5.19 -31.29 -15.21
CA ASP A 280 -5.35 -30.61 -13.91
C ASP A 280 -4.86 -31.45 -12.71
N ASN A 281 -4.77 -32.77 -12.89
CA ASN A 281 -4.31 -33.74 -11.89
C ASN A 281 -2.90 -34.29 -12.18
N ALA A 282 -2.22 -33.81 -13.24
CA ALA A 282 -0.85 -34.22 -13.53
C ALA A 282 0.07 -33.78 -12.40
N HIS A 283 0.75 -34.76 -11.83
CA HIS A 283 1.81 -34.51 -10.86
C HIS A 283 2.84 -33.61 -11.56
N ASP A 284 3.27 -32.53 -10.92
CA ASP A 284 4.27 -31.54 -11.41
C ASP A 284 5.68 -32.14 -11.73
N ASP A 285 5.76 -33.46 -11.95
CA ASP A 285 6.96 -34.29 -12.07
C ASP A 285 7.10 -34.95 -13.47
N ASP A 286 6.18 -34.70 -14.41
CA ASP A 286 6.30 -35.17 -15.80
C ASP A 286 7.46 -34.48 -16.55
N ALA A 287 8.16 -35.23 -17.41
CA ALA A 287 9.29 -34.73 -18.19
C ALA A 287 8.92 -33.56 -19.09
N ALA A 288 7.76 -33.61 -19.77
CA ALA A 288 7.31 -32.52 -20.64
C ALA A 288 7.03 -31.24 -19.83
N HIS A 289 6.34 -31.36 -18.70
CA HIS A 289 6.06 -30.23 -17.81
C HIS A 289 7.34 -29.61 -17.24
N VAL A 290 8.28 -30.43 -16.75
CA VAL A 290 9.56 -29.92 -16.26
C VAL A 290 10.36 -29.27 -17.40
N ALA A 291 10.33 -29.84 -18.61
CA ALA A 291 10.98 -29.27 -19.77
C ALA A 291 10.41 -27.89 -20.13
N VAL A 292 9.09 -27.74 -20.21
CA VAL A 292 8.43 -26.45 -20.48
C VAL A 292 8.80 -25.42 -19.42
N GLY A 293 8.66 -25.77 -18.14
CA GLY A 293 8.96 -24.85 -17.03
C GLY A 293 10.43 -24.44 -16.98
N ALA A 294 11.35 -25.41 -17.08
CA ALA A 294 12.79 -25.15 -17.05
C ALA A 294 13.26 -24.34 -18.27
N THR A 295 12.67 -24.58 -19.45
CA THR A 295 12.99 -23.83 -20.66
C THR A 295 12.48 -22.39 -20.58
N ALA A 296 11.27 -22.18 -20.05
CA ALA A 296 10.75 -20.85 -19.78
C ALA A 296 11.63 -20.08 -18.79
N ALA A 297 12.11 -20.75 -17.74
CA ALA A 297 13.03 -20.17 -16.77
C ALA A 297 14.39 -19.82 -17.38
N ASP A 298 14.96 -20.71 -18.20
CA ASP A 298 16.23 -20.48 -18.91
C ASP A 298 16.14 -19.29 -19.87
N LEU A 299 15.05 -19.21 -20.64
CA LEU A 299 14.78 -18.08 -21.52
C LEU A 299 14.62 -16.77 -20.75
N MET A 300 13.87 -16.80 -19.65
CA MET A 300 13.67 -15.63 -18.78
C MET A 300 14.98 -15.13 -18.18
N LEU A 301 15.88 -16.03 -17.78
CA LEU A 301 17.10 -15.72 -17.04
C LEU A 301 18.36 -15.69 -17.92
N ALA A 302 18.21 -15.71 -19.25
CA ALA A 302 19.33 -15.77 -20.19
C ALA A 302 20.33 -14.60 -20.02
N THR A 303 19.84 -13.43 -19.61
CA THR A 303 20.61 -12.20 -19.34
C THR A 303 20.94 -12.01 -17.85
N GLY A 304 20.62 -12.99 -17.00
CA GLY A 304 20.84 -12.94 -15.55
C GLY A 304 19.61 -12.58 -14.73
N SER A 305 19.69 -12.80 -13.41
CA SER A 305 18.58 -12.65 -12.47
C SER A 305 18.20 -11.20 -12.16
N THR A 306 19.10 -10.24 -12.37
CA THR A 306 18.85 -8.79 -12.18
C THR A 306 18.18 -8.13 -13.38
N THR A 307 18.21 -8.80 -14.53
CA THR A 307 17.69 -8.28 -15.81
C THR A 307 16.98 -9.41 -16.54
N PRO A 308 15.90 -9.98 -15.97
CA PRO A 308 15.15 -11.04 -16.63
C PRO A 308 14.42 -10.50 -17.88
N ASP A 309 14.08 -11.40 -18.81
CA ASP A 309 13.33 -11.05 -20.00
C ASP A 309 11.99 -10.37 -19.64
N PRO A 310 11.71 -9.15 -20.13
CA PRO A 310 10.54 -8.39 -19.71
C PRO A 310 9.22 -8.97 -20.24
N VAL A 311 9.24 -9.67 -21.36
CA VAL A 311 8.04 -10.27 -21.97
C VAL A 311 7.58 -11.48 -21.16
N ILE A 312 8.51 -12.38 -20.86
CA ILE A 312 8.25 -13.55 -20.02
C ILE A 312 7.92 -13.10 -18.59
N THR A 313 8.67 -12.14 -18.04
CA THR A 313 8.39 -11.57 -16.72
C THR A 313 6.98 -10.99 -16.65
N GLY A 314 6.55 -10.22 -17.67
CA GLY A 314 5.21 -9.65 -17.75
C GLY A 314 4.09 -10.69 -17.83
N TRP A 315 4.34 -11.81 -18.53
CA TRP A 315 3.43 -12.96 -18.58
C TRP A 315 3.33 -13.68 -17.22
N LEU A 316 4.45 -13.95 -16.56
CA LEU A 316 4.46 -14.56 -15.22
C LEU A 316 3.83 -13.66 -14.16
N ALA A 317 4.00 -12.35 -14.31
CA ALA A 317 3.42 -11.30 -13.51
C ALA A 317 1.96 -10.98 -13.85
N HIS A 318 1.35 -11.69 -14.82
CA HIS A 318 -0.01 -11.42 -15.24
C HIS A 318 -0.98 -11.77 -14.10
N THR A 319 -1.55 -10.72 -13.50
CA THR A 319 -2.64 -10.83 -12.55
C THR A 319 -3.92 -10.49 -13.28
N PRO A 320 -4.98 -11.32 -13.23
CA PRO A 320 -6.29 -10.88 -13.72
C PRO A 320 -6.66 -9.59 -12.98
N THR A 321 -7.19 -8.62 -13.72
CA THR A 321 -7.56 -7.29 -13.22
C THR A 321 -8.37 -7.39 -11.93
N GLY A 322 -7.87 -6.80 -10.84
CA GLY A 322 -8.47 -6.90 -9.50
C GLY A 322 -7.74 -7.81 -8.50
N GLY A 323 -6.50 -8.23 -8.81
CA GLY A 323 -5.65 -9.15 -8.04
C GLY A 323 -5.85 -9.14 -6.52
N SER A 324 -6.57 -10.15 -6.02
CA SER A 324 -6.75 -10.41 -4.58
C SER A 324 -5.40 -10.57 -3.87
N LYS A 325 -5.31 -10.11 -2.60
CA LYS A 325 -4.16 -10.33 -1.68
C LYS A 325 -3.68 -11.79 -1.69
N ALA A 326 -4.61 -12.74 -1.83
CA ALA A 326 -4.31 -14.17 -1.87
C ALA A 326 -3.55 -14.60 -3.13
N HIS A 327 -3.73 -13.92 -4.26
CA HIS A 327 -2.99 -14.21 -5.49
C HIS A 327 -1.56 -13.68 -5.40
N LEU A 328 -1.38 -12.43 -4.94
CA LEU A 328 -0.06 -11.85 -4.73
C LEU A 328 0.76 -12.67 -3.71
N SER A 329 0.14 -13.10 -2.60
CA SER A 329 0.82 -13.97 -1.63
C SER A 329 1.28 -15.27 -2.28
N ARG A 330 0.40 -15.96 -3.02
CA ARG A 330 0.75 -17.22 -3.70
C ARG A 330 1.88 -17.05 -4.71
N LEU A 331 1.84 -15.99 -5.50
CA LEU A 331 2.85 -15.69 -6.50
C LEU A 331 4.20 -15.36 -5.85
N LEU A 332 4.22 -14.55 -4.78
CA LEU A 332 5.43 -14.28 -4.02
C LEU A 332 5.95 -15.53 -3.31
N ASP A 333 5.06 -16.40 -2.83
CA ASP A 333 5.44 -17.64 -2.17
C ASP A 333 6.14 -18.62 -3.13
N GLN A 334 5.80 -18.58 -4.43
CA GLN A 334 6.52 -19.33 -5.46
C GLN A 334 7.95 -18.83 -5.66
N TRP A 335 8.23 -17.57 -5.30
CA TRP A 335 9.53 -16.92 -5.47
C TRP A 335 10.30 -16.74 -4.16
N ASN A 336 9.84 -17.35 -3.07
CA ASN A 336 10.45 -17.18 -1.74
C ASN A 336 11.95 -17.53 -1.72
N ASN A 337 12.37 -18.49 -2.55
CA ASN A 337 13.76 -18.93 -2.64
C ASN A 337 14.56 -18.25 -3.75
N ALA A 338 13.91 -17.43 -4.59
CA ALA A 338 14.58 -16.68 -5.65
C ALA A 338 15.56 -15.66 -5.08
N SER A 339 16.58 -15.33 -5.86
CA SER A 339 17.63 -14.39 -5.48
C SER A 339 17.05 -13.00 -5.25
N PRO A 340 17.68 -12.17 -4.40
CA PRO A 340 17.22 -10.81 -4.17
C PRO A 340 17.11 -9.98 -5.46
N GLY A 341 18.03 -10.21 -6.41
CA GLY A 341 18.00 -9.57 -7.73
C GLY A 341 16.77 -9.96 -8.55
N LEU A 342 16.44 -11.26 -8.57
CA LEU A 342 15.25 -11.75 -9.26
C LEU A 342 13.96 -11.25 -8.60
N GLN A 343 13.86 -11.32 -7.27
CA GLN A 343 12.72 -10.80 -6.53
C GLN A 343 12.49 -9.30 -6.78
N SER A 344 13.57 -8.51 -6.80
CA SER A 344 13.54 -7.07 -7.08
C SER A 344 13.01 -6.77 -8.49
N SER A 345 13.52 -7.49 -9.49
CA SER A 345 13.10 -7.33 -10.89
C SER A 345 11.62 -7.71 -11.09
N LEU A 346 11.19 -8.81 -10.49
CA LEU A 346 9.81 -9.28 -10.54
C LEU A 346 8.84 -8.33 -9.84
N LEU A 347 9.21 -7.82 -8.66
CA LEU A 347 8.42 -6.82 -7.93
C LEU A 347 8.29 -5.51 -8.72
N THR A 348 9.33 -5.09 -9.43
CA THR A 348 9.31 -3.90 -10.29
C THR A 348 8.25 -4.04 -11.40
N CYS A 349 8.11 -5.23 -11.99
CA CYS A 349 7.11 -5.48 -13.03
C CYS A 349 5.66 -5.49 -12.49
N ILE A 350 5.42 -6.10 -11.32
CA ILE A 350 4.07 -6.20 -10.73
C ILE A 350 3.66 -4.91 -10.01
N GLY A 351 4.64 -4.19 -9.47
CA GLY A 351 4.48 -3.04 -8.59
C GLY A 351 3.45 -1.99 -9.02
N PRO A 352 3.46 -1.52 -10.28
CA PRO A 352 2.50 -0.54 -10.77
C PRO A 352 1.03 -0.97 -10.66
N ARG A 353 0.75 -2.28 -10.67
CA ARG A 353 -0.61 -2.85 -10.55
C ARG A 353 -1.08 -3.01 -9.10
N LEU A 354 -0.17 -2.85 -8.12
CA LEU A 354 -0.49 -3.00 -6.71
C LEU A 354 -1.22 -1.76 -6.17
N ASN A 355 -2.01 -1.96 -5.12
CA ASN A 355 -2.58 -0.82 -4.39
C ASN A 355 -1.48 -0.01 -3.68
N PRO A 356 -1.72 1.28 -3.36
CA PRO A 356 -0.70 2.16 -2.77
C PRO A 356 -0.05 1.62 -1.49
N ALA A 357 -0.82 0.96 -0.62
CA ALA A 357 -0.30 0.38 0.61
C ALA A 357 0.69 -0.76 0.32
N HIS A 358 0.38 -1.65 -0.62
CA HIS A 358 1.31 -2.69 -1.05
C HIS A 358 2.53 -2.09 -1.76
N GLN A 359 2.37 -1.08 -2.59
CA GLN A 359 3.51 -0.40 -3.23
C GLN A 359 4.51 0.13 -2.20
N LEU A 360 4.03 0.73 -1.10
CA LEU A 360 4.86 1.15 0.05
C LEU A 360 5.52 -0.03 0.76
N ARG A 361 4.76 -1.09 1.05
CA ARG A 361 5.27 -2.27 1.77
C ARG A 361 6.39 -2.97 1.02
N TYR A 362 6.26 -3.08 -0.29
CA TYR A 362 7.27 -3.72 -1.15
C TYR A 362 8.37 -2.77 -1.61
N GLY A 363 8.25 -1.47 -1.32
CA GLY A 363 9.24 -0.45 -1.72
C GLY A 363 9.38 -0.35 -3.24
N ILE A 364 8.26 -0.38 -3.97
CA ILE A 364 8.26 -0.51 -5.45
C ILE A 364 9.02 0.62 -6.15
N ALA A 365 8.96 1.86 -5.66
CA ALA A 365 9.69 3.00 -6.23
C ALA A 365 11.12 3.17 -5.67
N THR A 366 11.62 2.20 -4.89
CA THR A 366 13.02 2.19 -4.46
C THR A 366 13.87 1.47 -5.49
N SER A 367 15.19 1.68 -5.46
CA SER A 367 16.14 0.98 -6.34
C SER A 367 16.21 -0.54 -6.10
N THR A 368 15.72 -1.03 -4.94
CA THR A 368 15.72 -2.45 -4.59
C THR A 368 14.37 -2.86 -3.97
N PRO A 369 13.28 -3.00 -4.75
CA PRO A 369 12.03 -3.53 -4.25
C PRO A 369 12.24 -4.90 -3.61
N ARG A 370 11.61 -5.13 -2.47
CA ARG A 370 11.81 -6.39 -1.70
C ARG A 370 10.58 -6.74 -0.88
N ARG A 371 10.49 -8.00 -0.47
CA ARG A 371 9.43 -8.45 0.44
C ARG A 371 9.50 -7.62 1.74
N PRO A 372 8.37 -7.15 2.27
CA PRO A 372 8.35 -6.44 3.54
C PRO A 372 8.90 -7.33 4.65
N ARG A 373 9.63 -6.71 5.59
CA ARG A 373 10.10 -7.41 6.78
C ARG A 373 8.92 -7.62 7.73
N SER A 374 8.93 -8.74 8.46
CA SER A 374 8.05 -8.91 9.62
C SER A 374 8.50 -7.99 10.75
N GLY A 375 7.56 -7.38 11.45
CA GLY A 375 7.90 -6.46 12.54
C GLY A 375 6.75 -5.56 12.97
N HIS A 376 6.70 -5.27 14.27
CA HIS A 376 5.65 -4.47 14.90
C HIS A 376 5.80 -2.95 14.72
N GLY A 377 6.87 -2.48 14.04
CA GLY A 377 7.10 -1.04 13.77
C GLY A 377 7.39 -0.18 15.00
N THR A 378 7.56 -0.75 16.19
CA THR A 378 7.72 -0.01 17.45
C THR A 378 9.01 0.82 17.50
N ALA A 379 10.14 0.27 17.04
CA ALA A 379 11.41 0.98 16.97
C ALA A 379 11.34 2.20 16.03
N ARG A 380 10.72 2.03 14.85
CA ARG A 380 10.50 3.15 13.92
C ARG A 380 9.51 4.17 14.48
N ALA A 381 8.47 3.73 15.18
CA ALA A 381 7.54 4.64 15.87
C ALA A 381 8.20 5.51 16.94
N ALA A 382 9.27 5.01 17.59
CA ALA A 382 10.09 5.81 18.49
C ALA A 382 10.85 6.92 17.74
N SER A 383 11.35 6.64 16.53
CA SER A 383 12.14 7.59 15.71
C SER A 383 11.31 8.58 14.88
N VAL A 384 9.98 8.45 14.86
CA VAL A 384 9.10 9.25 13.99
C VAL A 384 8.14 10.11 14.82
N PRO A 385 8.02 11.42 14.53
CA PRO A 385 7.03 12.29 15.17
C PRO A 385 5.59 11.94 14.76
N SER A 386 4.59 12.25 15.60
CA SER A 386 3.17 11.98 15.26
C SER A 386 2.74 12.73 14.01
N LEU A 387 3.29 13.93 13.81
CA LEU A 387 3.18 14.68 12.57
C LEU A 387 4.55 14.74 11.90
N PHE A 388 4.61 14.37 10.63
CA PHE A 388 5.86 14.32 9.86
C PHE A 388 6.65 15.62 9.95
N TRP A 389 7.97 15.57 9.78
CA TRP A 389 8.81 16.77 9.83
C TRP A 389 8.33 17.83 8.83
N ARG A 390 8.22 19.09 9.27
CA ARG A 390 7.62 20.17 8.47
C ARG A 390 8.39 20.41 7.17
N GLY A 391 9.73 20.45 7.20
CA GLY A 391 10.55 20.63 6.01
C GLY A 391 10.38 19.51 4.98
N TRP A 392 10.31 18.27 5.45
CA TRP A 392 10.04 17.12 4.59
C TRP A 392 8.62 17.13 4.01
N ALA A 393 7.62 17.48 4.82
CA ALA A 393 6.25 17.56 4.34
C ALA A 393 6.06 18.64 3.28
N LEU A 394 6.75 19.79 3.40
CA LEU A 394 6.80 20.81 2.36
C LEU A 394 7.41 20.25 1.07
N ARG A 395 8.56 19.56 1.17
CA ARG A 395 9.25 18.94 0.02
C ARG A 395 8.43 17.87 -0.69
N LEU A 396 7.54 17.20 0.04
CA LEU A 396 6.68 16.14 -0.49
C LEU A 396 5.30 16.64 -0.97
N ASN A 397 4.96 17.90 -0.72
CA ASN A 397 3.66 18.49 -1.06
C ASN A 397 3.77 19.39 -2.30
N PRO A 398 3.35 18.92 -3.50
CA PRO A 398 3.47 19.71 -4.72
C PRO A 398 2.62 20.98 -4.65
N GLN A 399 3.26 22.14 -4.72
CA GLN A 399 2.62 23.48 -4.70
C GLN A 399 1.57 23.70 -3.59
N GLY A 400 1.69 23.02 -2.45
CA GLY A 400 0.72 23.16 -1.36
C GLY A 400 -0.65 22.53 -1.66
N LEU A 401 -0.69 21.51 -2.52
CA LEU A 401 -1.88 20.73 -2.88
C LEU A 401 -2.67 20.21 -1.67
N PHE A 402 -1.99 19.97 -0.56
CA PHE A 402 -2.60 19.51 0.68
C PHE A 402 -2.45 20.50 1.83
N ASP A 403 -3.47 20.53 2.68
CA ASP A 403 -3.38 21.17 3.99
C ASP A 403 -2.22 20.55 4.81
N PRO A 404 -1.31 21.36 5.38
CA PRO A 404 -0.07 20.86 5.97
C PRO A 404 -0.29 19.87 7.11
N LEU A 405 -1.27 20.12 7.99
CA LEU A 405 -1.50 19.30 9.18
C LEU A 405 -1.98 17.87 8.87
N PRO A 406 -3.11 17.65 8.18
CA PRO A 406 -3.58 16.30 7.86
C PRO A 406 -2.63 15.56 6.91
N TYR A 407 -1.91 16.29 6.05
CA TYR A 407 -0.90 15.67 5.18
C TYR A 407 0.31 15.16 5.95
N ARG A 408 0.84 15.95 6.90
CA ARG A 408 1.91 15.51 7.81
C ARG A 408 1.50 14.29 8.64
N GLN A 409 0.24 14.22 9.07
CA GLN A 409 -0.26 13.04 9.75
C GLN A 409 -0.21 11.81 8.84
N ALA A 410 -0.70 11.94 7.61
CA ALA A 410 -0.69 10.84 6.65
C ALA A 410 0.73 10.39 6.29
N LEU A 411 1.67 11.31 6.08
CA LEU A 411 3.08 10.97 5.80
C LEU A 411 3.71 10.16 6.94
N SER A 412 3.50 10.52 8.21
CA SER A 412 3.96 9.70 9.34
C SER A 412 3.35 8.30 9.33
N MET A 413 2.06 8.17 9.03
CA MET A 413 1.40 6.86 8.93
C MET A 413 1.95 6.02 7.76
N LEU A 414 2.13 6.62 6.59
CA LEU A 414 2.67 5.94 5.41
C LEU A 414 4.13 5.50 5.62
N LEU A 415 4.94 6.33 6.30
CA LEU A 415 6.31 5.98 6.68
C LEU A 415 6.36 4.76 7.63
N GLN A 416 5.38 4.59 8.51
CA GLN A 416 5.31 3.39 9.37
C GLN A 416 4.96 2.11 8.60
N ILE A 417 4.29 2.24 7.46
CA ILE A 417 3.90 1.08 6.64
C ILE A 417 5.01 0.69 5.66
N ALA A 418 5.83 1.64 5.23
CA ALA A 418 6.89 1.44 4.24
C ALA A 418 7.85 0.29 4.66
N GLY A 419 7.95 -0.75 3.84
CA GLY A 419 8.83 -1.89 4.14
C GLY A 419 8.39 -2.86 5.26
N LEU A 420 7.23 -2.67 5.90
CA LEU A 420 6.74 -3.53 6.99
C LEU A 420 5.46 -4.30 6.62
N GLY A 421 5.43 -5.60 6.90
CA GLY A 421 4.36 -6.49 6.45
C GLY A 421 3.13 -6.48 7.37
N ASP A 422 3.36 -6.25 8.67
CA ASP A 422 2.36 -6.47 9.72
C ASP A 422 1.69 -5.17 10.19
N VAL A 423 2.19 -4.01 9.75
CA VAL A 423 1.67 -2.70 10.15
C VAL A 423 0.59 -2.24 9.18
N ASP A 424 -0.67 -2.22 9.61
CA ASP A 424 -1.76 -1.57 8.88
C ASP A 424 -1.95 -0.11 9.33
N TYR A 425 -2.91 0.60 8.73
CA TYR A 425 -3.21 1.99 9.08
C TYR A 425 -3.65 2.15 10.54
N THR A 426 -4.33 1.16 11.12
CA THR A 426 -4.82 1.21 12.50
C THR A 426 -3.66 1.04 13.47
N THR A 427 -2.79 0.06 13.24
CA THR A 427 -1.57 -0.16 14.02
C THR A 427 -0.64 1.05 13.92
N ALA A 428 -0.41 1.60 12.73
CA ALA A 428 0.40 2.81 12.54
C ALA A 428 -0.17 4.00 13.34
N ARG A 429 -1.50 4.20 13.32
CA ARG A 429 -2.18 5.26 14.07
C ARG A 429 -2.01 5.11 15.57
N THR A 430 -2.15 3.89 16.09
CA THR A 430 -1.95 3.57 17.52
C THR A 430 -0.51 3.79 17.96
N LEU A 431 0.46 3.32 17.17
CA LEU A 431 1.90 3.50 17.46
C LEU A 431 2.30 4.97 17.53
N LEU A 432 1.72 5.80 16.66
CA LEU A 432 1.96 7.24 16.61
C LEU A 432 1.09 8.05 17.59
N GLN A 433 0.20 7.40 18.36
CA GLN A 433 -0.73 8.02 19.31
C GLN A 433 -1.57 9.14 18.69
N LEU A 434 -2.00 8.93 17.44
CA LEU A 434 -2.88 9.85 16.74
C LEU A 434 -4.34 9.62 17.15
N PRO A 435 -5.18 10.68 17.22
CA PRO A 435 -6.57 10.56 17.64
C PRO A 435 -7.39 9.63 16.75
N ALA A 436 -8.53 9.17 17.26
CA ALA A 436 -9.48 8.38 16.49
C ALA A 436 -10.04 9.21 15.33
N ALA A 437 -9.55 8.94 14.13
CA ALA A 437 -9.98 9.57 12.88
C ALA A 437 -10.24 8.49 11.83
N SER A 438 -10.92 8.87 10.74
CA SER A 438 -11.15 7.96 9.63
C SER A 438 -9.83 7.59 8.95
N ASN A 439 -9.53 6.29 8.85
CA ASN A 439 -8.38 5.80 8.07
C ASN A 439 -8.53 6.10 6.56
N ALA A 440 -9.69 6.63 6.09
CA ALA A 440 -9.93 7.02 4.70
C ALA A 440 -9.06 8.21 4.23
N VAL A 441 -8.40 8.91 5.15
CA VAL A 441 -7.51 10.04 4.87
C VAL A 441 -6.29 9.62 4.04
N CYS A 442 -5.66 8.49 4.36
CA CYS A 442 -4.49 8.01 3.59
C CYS A 442 -4.85 7.66 2.14
N PRO A 443 -5.91 6.86 1.85
CA PRO A 443 -6.38 6.62 0.49
C PRO A 443 -6.64 7.90 -0.31
N HIS A 444 -7.26 8.92 0.30
CA HIS A 444 -7.50 10.21 -0.36
C HIS A 444 -6.19 10.85 -0.83
N PHE A 445 -5.20 11.00 0.06
CA PHE A 445 -3.90 11.57 -0.31
C PHE A 445 -3.19 10.76 -1.40
N THR A 446 -3.20 9.42 -1.30
CA THR A 446 -2.58 8.58 -2.34
C THR A 446 -3.27 8.74 -3.70
N LYS A 447 -4.59 8.94 -3.73
CA LYS A 447 -5.34 9.17 -4.96
C LYS A 447 -4.95 10.52 -5.58
N THR A 448 -5.00 11.59 -4.79
CA THR A 448 -4.69 12.94 -5.28
C THR A 448 -3.23 13.07 -5.73
N LEU A 449 -2.27 12.45 -5.03
CA LEU A 449 -0.87 12.39 -5.46
C LEU A 449 -0.69 11.67 -6.80
N ARG A 450 -1.51 10.65 -7.10
CA ARG A 450 -1.46 9.95 -8.39
C ARG A 450 -2.03 10.80 -9.51
N GLU A 451 -3.14 11.50 -9.25
CA GLU A 451 -3.74 12.44 -10.20
C GLU A 451 -2.79 13.60 -10.53
N ALA A 452 -1.97 14.03 -9.56
CA ALA A 452 -0.93 15.05 -9.73
C ALA A 452 0.42 14.52 -10.26
N GLY A 453 0.57 13.21 -10.53
CA GLY A 453 1.84 12.62 -10.98
C GLY A 453 2.97 12.61 -9.95
N ALA A 454 2.71 12.95 -8.69
CA ALA A 454 3.71 13.08 -7.62
C ALA A 454 3.84 11.82 -6.74
N TRP A 455 3.01 10.79 -6.97
CA TRP A 455 2.98 9.60 -6.12
C TRP A 455 4.28 8.79 -6.10
N GLU A 456 4.87 8.53 -7.27
CA GLU A 456 6.08 7.71 -7.38
C GLU A 456 7.30 8.36 -6.69
N PRO A 457 7.58 9.68 -6.87
CA PRO A 457 8.60 10.35 -6.07
C PRO A 457 8.34 10.29 -4.56
N VAL A 458 7.11 10.52 -4.10
CA VAL A 458 6.77 10.45 -2.67
C VAL A 458 6.99 9.03 -2.13
N LEU A 459 6.58 8.02 -2.88
CA LEU A 459 6.78 6.62 -2.55
C LEU A 459 8.27 6.26 -2.43
N ALA A 460 9.10 6.73 -3.36
CA ALA A 460 10.54 6.52 -3.35
C ALA A 460 11.19 7.14 -2.10
N VAL A 461 10.85 8.40 -1.78
CA VAL A 461 11.34 9.09 -0.59
C VAL A 461 10.94 8.36 0.69
N LEU A 462 9.67 8.01 0.84
CA LEU A 462 9.18 7.32 2.04
C LEU A 462 9.85 5.95 2.21
N GLY A 463 10.08 5.21 1.12
CA GLY A 463 10.78 3.93 1.16
C GLY A 463 12.25 4.05 1.54
N GLN A 464 12.96 5.05 1.01
CA GLN A 464 14.37 5.32 1.34
C GLN A 464 14.52 5.80 2.79
N LEU A 465 13.70 6.77 3.21
CA LEU A 465 13.73 7.31 4.56
C LEU A 465 13.36 6.25 5.61
N ALA A 466 12.39 5.38 5.33
CA ALA A 466 12.07 4.26 6.21
C ALA A 466 13.27 3.32 6.42
N ARG A 467 14.05 3.07 5.36
CA ARG A 467 15.26 2.25 5.44
C ARG A 467 16.36 2.94 6.24
N ALA A 468 16.60 4.22 5.97
CA ALA A 468 17.57 5.02 6.69
C ALA A 468 17.28 5.05 8.20
N LEU A 469 16.02 5.23 8.60
CA LEU A 469 15.61 5.25 10.00
C LEU A 469 15.65 3.88 10.68
N ASP A 470 15.48 2.79 9.92
CA ASP A 470 15.63 1.43 10.46
C ASP A 470 17.10 1.09 10.73
N ASP A 471 18.01 1.56 9.86
CA ASP A 471 19.44 1.28 9.95
C ASP A 471 20.13 2.25 10.94
N GLN A 472 19.70 3.51 10.97
CA GLN A 472 20.16 4.56 11.87
C GLN A 472 18.95 5.31 12.47
N PRO A 473 18.52 4.95 13.70
CA PRO A 473 17.41 5.60 14.37
C PRO A 473 17.62 7.11 14.57
N ALA A 474 16.53 7.85 14.71
CA ALA A 474 16.59 9.27 15.02
C ALA A 474 17.28 9.50 16.37
N PRO A 475 18.04 10.61 16.54
CA PRO A 475 18.62 10.96 17.83
C PRO A 475 17.56 11.36 18.88
N ILE A 476 16.30 11.55 18.46
CA ILE A 476 15.17 11.82 19.35
C ILE A 476 14.26 10.59 19.43
N ASP A 477 14.02 10.08 20.65
CA ASP A 477 12.95 9.13 20.92
C ASP A 477 11.61 9.86 21.10
N TYR A 478 10.98 10.20 19.99
CA TYR A 478 9.66 10.83 19.98
C TYR A 478 8.60 9.96 20.67
N GLY A 479 8.73 8.64 20.61
CA GLY A 479 7.83 7.71 21.30
C GLY A 479 7.84 7.92 22.82
N ARG A 480 9.03 8.06 23.41
CA ARG A 480 9.20 8.41 24.82
C ARG A 480 8.69 9.82 25.11
N ARG A 481 9.05 10.82 24.30
CA ARG A 481 8.64 12.21 24.52
C ARG A 481 7.12 12.42 24.52
N ARG A 482 6.37 11.65 23.71
CA ARG A 482 4.89 11.68 23.70
C ARG A 482 4.25 11.03 24.91
N ARG A 483 4.86 9.98 25.47
CA ARG A 483 4.33 9.23 26.64
C ARG A 483 4.66 9.88 27.98
N TRP A 484 5.81 10.54 28.06
CA TRP A 484 6.30 11.04 29.33
C TRP A 484 5.63 12.37 29.69
N ARG A 485 4.72 12.36 30.67
CA ARG A 485 3.98 13.55 31.11
C ARG A 485 4.84 14.77 31.43
N ARG A 486 6.06 14.58 31.96
CA ARG A 486 6.99 15.69 32.25
C ARG A 486 7.41 16.47 30.99
N ILE A 487 7.29 15.85 29.81
CA ILE A 487 7.61 16.43 28.51
C ILE A 487 6.31 16.83 27.78
N CYS A 488 5.38 15.89 27.60
CA CYS A 488 4.15 16.14 26.82
C CYS A 488 3.12 17.04 27.51
N ALA A 489 3.33 17.38 28.79
CA ALA A 489 2.54 18.37 29.53
C ALA A 489 3.42 19.42 30.24
N ALA A 490 4.61 19.70 29.69
CA ALA A 490 5.58 20.63 30.27
C ALA A 490 4.94 21.99 30.64
N THR A 491 5.45 22.57 31.73
CA THR A 491 5.03 23.89 32.22
C THR A 491 5.95 24.97 31.65
N LEU A 492 5.37 26.10 31.26
CA LEU A 492 6.14 27.29 30.91
C LEU A 492 6.70 27.93 32.19
N ASP A 493 7.92 28.44 32.15
CA ASP A 493 8.45 29.28 33.22
C ASP A 493 7.89 30.70 33.02
N SER A 494 6.69 30.94 33.53
CA SER A 494 5.98 32.21 33.31
C SER A 494 6.74 33.42 33.86
N THR A 495 7.54 33.28 34.92
CA THR A 495 8.32 34.40 35.47
C THR A 495 9.47 34.76 34.53
N ALA A 496 10.24 33.77 34.07
CA ALA A 496 11.32 33.98 33.11
C ALA A 496 10.80 34.46 31.74
N TRP A 497 9.65 33.94 31.29
CA TRP A 497 8.97 34.39 30.07
C TRP A 497 8.57 35.87 30.15
N ARG A 498 7.87 36.28 31.21
CA ARG A 498 7.46 37.68 31.41
C ARG A 498 8.66 38.62 31.51
N ALA A 499 9.73 38.20 32.20
CA ALA A 499 10.97 38.97 32.29
C ALA A 499 11.60 39.18 30.90
N THR A 500 11.65 38.13 30.08
CA THR A 500 12.19 38.23 28.70
C THR A 500 11.30 39.13 27.83
N CYS A 501 9.98 38.98 27.90
CA CYS A 501 9.03 39.87 27.23
C CYS A 501 9.22 41.34 27.62
N ALA A 502 9.43 41.63 28.91
CA ALA A 502 9.68 42.98 29.40
C ALA A 502 10.99 43.57 28.84
N GLN A 503 12.06 42.76 28.78
CA GLN A 503 13.37 43.19 28.24
C GLN A 503 13.31 43.61 26.77
N ILE A 504 12.48 42.95 25.96
CA ILE A 504 12.33 43.24 24.52
C ILE A 504 11.10 44.09 24.19
N CYS A 505 10.41 44.62 25.21
CA CYS A 505 9.15 45.37 25.11
C CYS A 505 8.06 44.64 24.30
N HIS A 506 7.99 43.30 24.41
CA HIS A 506 6.95 42.49 23.77
C HIS A 506 5.74 42.34 24.70
N ARG A 507 4.53 42.43 24.13
CA ARG A 507 3.29 42.27 24.91
C ARG A 507 3.23 40.84 25.46
N SER A 508 2.93 40.71 26.75
CA SER A 508 2.64 39.43 27.40
C SER A 508 1.22 39.47 27.95
N SER A 509 0.45 38.43 27.66
CA SER A 509 -0.92 38.22 28.13
C SER A 509 -1.09 36.74 28.50
N GLU A 510 -2.12 36.41 29.28
CA GLU A 510 -2.41 35.03 29.66
C GLU A 510 -2.60 34.11 28.42
N ARG A 511 -3.22 34.64 27.36
CA ARG A 511 -3.37 33.93 26.08
C ARG A 511 -2.02 33.66 25.40
N GLN A 512 -1.11 34.63 25.38
CA GLN A 512 0.24 34.46 24.82
C GLN A 512 1.08 33.48 25.64
N GLU A 513 0.97 33.50 26.97
CA GLU A 513 1.62 32.52 27.84
C GLU A 513 1.09 31.10 27.58
N ARG A 514 -0.23 30.96 27.39
CA ARG A 514 -0.83 29.68 26.96
C ARG A 514 -0.24 29.22 25.63
N PHE A 515 -0.16 30.09 24.62
CA PHE A 515 0.43 29.73 23.32
C PHE A 515 1.94 29.42 23.40
N ALA A 516 2.70 30.17 24.19
CA ALA A 516 4.11 29.90 24.45
C ALA A 516 4.30 28.52 25.11
N ARG A 517 3.45 28.15 26.08
CA ARG A 517 3.44 26.81 26.67
C ARG A 517 3.15 25.72 25.64
N LEU A 518 2.14 25.93 24.78
CA LEU A 518 1.79 24.95 23.75
C LEU A 518 2.91 24.77 22.72
N HIS A 519 3.57 25.87 22.33
CA HIS A 519 4.71 25.84 21.43
C HIS A 519 5.95 25.20 22.07
N LEU A 520 6.21 25.42 23.36
CA LEU A 520 7.25 24.69 24.11
C LEU A 520 7.05 23.17 24.04
N ILE A 521 5.80 22.71 24.25
CA ILE A 521 5.47 21.28 24.15
C ILE A 521 5.60 20.80 22.69
N GLU A 522 5.29 21.64 21.70
CA GLU A 522 5.42 21.30 20.28
C GLU A 522 6.89 21.09 19.90
N LEU A 523 7.78 21.97 20.36
CA LEU A 523 9.23 21.83 20.18
C LEU A 523 9.74 20.52 20.78
N LEU A 524 9.27 20.16 21.98
CA LEU A 524 9.69 18.94 22.66
C LEU A 524 9.15 17.67 21.99
N THR A 525 7.89 17.65 21.57
CA THR A 525 7.19 16.42 21.14
C THR A 525 7.08 16.23 19.64
N GLY A 526 7.21 17.30 18.85
CA GLY A 526 6.94 17.32 17.40
C GLY A 526 5.47 17.20 17.02
N SER A 527 4.55 17.26 18.00
CA SER A 527 3.11 17.12 17.79
C SER A 527 2.41 18.48 17.83
N HIS A 528 1.44 18.73 16.95
CA HIS A 528 0.71 20.00 16.95
C HIS A 528 -0.31 20.05 18.10
N PRO A 529 -0.58 21.23 18.70
CA PRO A 529 -1.51 21.37 19.83
C PRO A 529 -2.95 20.87 19.63
N TYR A 530 -3.39 20.69 18.38
CA TYR A 530 -4.68 20.06 18.06
C TYR A 530 -4.77 18.59 18.48
N HIS A 531 -3.63 17.91 18.64
CA HIS A 531 -3.55 16.50 18.99
C HIS A 531 -3.14 16.26 20.45
N TYR A 532 -3.02 17.32 21.26
CA TYR A 532 -2.73 17.17 22.67
C TYR A 532 -3.96 16.70 23.46
N PRO A 533 -3.77 15.96 24.56
CA PRO A 533 -4.85 15.63 25.47
C PRO A 533 -5.38 16.87 26.19
N GLN A 534 -6.64 16.83 26.62
CA GLN A 534 -7.22 17.87 27.47
C GLN A 534 -6.42 18.00 28.79
N PRO A 535 -6.25 19.23 29.34
CA PRO A 535 -6.79 20.52 28.89
C PRO A 535 -5.88 21.28 27.91
N LEU A 536 -4.84 20.65 27.36
CA LEU A 536 -3.85 21.29 26.49
C LEU A 536 -4.29 21.34 25.02
N THR A 537 -5.41 20.71 24.67
CA THR A 537 -5.95 20.72 23.30
C THR A 537 -6.31 22.14 22.86
N LEU A 538 -5.77 22.55 21.72
CA LEU A 538 -6.12 23.82 21.08
C LEU A 538 -7.35 23.64 20.19
N SER A 539 -8.35 24.52 20.30
CA SER A 539 -9.52 24.50 19.42
C SER A 539 -9.17 25.11 18.05
N PRO A 540 -9.32 24.38 16.92
CA PRO A 540 -9.03 24.91 15.60
C PRO A 540 -9.89 26.14 15.25
N GLU A 541 -11.16 26.12 15.64
CA GLU A 541 -12.16 27.16 15.28
C GLU A 541 -11.94 28.47 16.04
N LEU A 542 -11.50 28.40 17.30
CA LEU A 542 -11.41 29.56 18.19
C LEU A 542 -10.00 30.15 18.28
N ASP A 543 -8.98 29.30 18.27
CA ASP A 543 -7.60 29.69 18.58
C ASP A 543 -6.61 29.40 17.43
N GLY A 544 -7.04 28.71 16.36
CA GLY A 544 -6.13 28.21 15.32
C GLY A 544 -5.36 29.29 14.56
N GLU A 545 -6.06 30.28 14.02
CA GLU A 545 -5.43 31.41 13.32
C GLU A 545 -4.55 32.24 14.28
N HIS A 546 -5.04 32.46 15.50
CA HIS A 546 -4.30 33.23 16.51
C HIS A 546 -3.01 32.53 16.96
N TYR A 547 -3.04 31.20 17.13
CA TYR A 547 -1.85 30.43 17.46
C TYR A 547 -0.84 30.42 16.30
N THR A 548 -1.32 30.23 15.07
CA THR A 548 -0.48 30.27 13.87
C THR A 548 0.18 31.63 13.70
N ALA A 549 -0.57 32.72 13.90
CA ALA A 549 -0.06 34.08 13.87
C ALA A 549 0.93 34.35 15.01
N PHE A 550 0.67 33.83 16.22
CA PHE A 550 1.60 33.93 17.35
C PHE A 550 2.95 33.28 17.03
N VAL A 551 2.94 32.04 16.51
CA VAL A 551 4.17 31.33 16.13
C VAL A 551 4.89 32.04 14.98
N PHE A 552 4.14 32.52 13.99
CA PHE A 552 4.70 33.24 12.84
C PHE A 552 5.40 34.56 13.23
N HIS A 553 4.85 35.31 14.18
CA HIS A 553 5.39 36.58 14.65
C HIS A 553 6.27 36.46 15.91
N LEU A 554 6.70 35.25 16.27
CA LEU A 554 7.51 35.04 17.46
C LEU A 554 8.93 35.62 17.26
N PRO A 555 9.38 36.61 18.07
CA PRO A 555 10.72 37.18 17.95
C PRO A 555 11.83 36.16 18.24
N ALA A 556 13.00 36.34 17.63
CA ALA A 556 14.16 35.45 17.81
C ALA A 556 14.58 35.27 19.27
N GLN A 557 14.49 36.32 20.08
CA GLN A 557 14.82 36.27 21.51
C GLN A 557 13.85 35.35 22.28
N LEU A 558 12.54 35.43 22.01
CA LEU A 558 11.55 34.57 22.65
C LEU A 558 11.60 33.13 22.13
N SER A 559 11.85 32.93 20.83
CA SER A 559 12.08 31.60 20.27
C SER A 559 13.32 30.93 20.92
N THR A 560 14.42 31.68 21.07
CA THR A 560 15.64 31.23 21.75
C THR A 560 15.36 30.88 23.21
N HIS A 561 14.59 31.70 23.92
CA HIS A 561 14.20 31.45 25.30
C HIS A 561 13.43 30.12 25.45
N LEU A 562 12.45 29.86 24.57
CA LEU A 562 11.71 28.59 24.59
C LEU A 562 12.61 27.39 24.29
N HIS A 563 13.55 27.52 23.34
CA HIS A 563 14.54 26.46 23.04
C HIS A 563 15.47 26.19 24.24
N GLN A 564 15.97 27.24 24.91
CA GLN A 564 16.80 27.10 26.11
C GLN A 564 16.03 26.46 27.27
N GLN A 565 14.76 26.81 27.45
CA GLN A 565 13.90 26.18 28.45
C GLN A 565 13.69 24.69 28.12
N ALA A 566 13.41 24.35 26.86
CA ALA A 566 13.28 22.96 26.42
C ALA A 566 14.57 22.16 26.66
N GLN A 567 15.73 22.71 26.30
CA GLN A 567 17.03 22.07 26.52
C GLN A 567 17.33 21.88 28.02
N THR A 568 16.98 22.86 28.85
CA THR A 568 17.14 22.77 30.30
C THR A 568 16.22 21.70 30.90
N LEU A 569 14.99 21.58 30.40
CA LEU A 569 14.07 20.50 30.79
C LEU A 569 14.65 19.12 30.45
N LEU A 570 15.16 18.93 29.22
CA LEU A 570 15.77 17.66 28.79
C LEU A 570 16.99 17.29 29.65
N ARG A 571 17.90 18.25 29.93
CA ARG A 571 19.05 18.03 30.82
C ARG A 571 18.64 17.65 32.25
N ARG A 572 17.63 18.33 32.82
CA ARG A 572 17.08 17.99 34.15
C ARG A 572 16.48 16.59 34.20
N LEU A 573 15.96 16.08 33.08
CA LEU A 573 15.45 14.72 32.95
C LEU A 573 16.51 13.70 32.54
N HIS A 574 17.77 14.12 32.41
CA HIS A 574 18.92 13.30 31.99
C HIS A 574 18.72 12.68 30.60
N ILE A 575 18.12 13.46 29.69
CA ILE A 575 17.92 13.09 28.29
C ILE A 575 18.95 13.84 27.45
N ASP A 576 19.88 13.10 26.86
CA ASP A 576 20.90 13.63 25.95
C ASP A 576 20.42 13.54 24.49
N GLU A 577 19.49 14.43 24.14
CA GLU A 577 18.89 14.51 22.80
C GLU A 577 18.73 15.97 22.39
N PRO A 578 18.79 16.30 21.08
CA PRO A 578 18.51 17.66 20.61
C PRO A 578 17.04 18.02 20.85
N VAL A 579 16.73 19.33 21.01
CA VAL A 579 15.35 19.78 21.24
C VAL A 579 14.47 19.44 20.04
N THR A 580 14.89 19.86 18.85
CA THR A 580 14.26 19.54 17.57
C THR A 580 15.27 18.81 16.69
N TRP A 581 14.76 17.97 15.79
CA TRP A 581 15.56 17.29 14.79
C TRP A 581 14.67 16.95 13.60
N GLU A 582 15.24 16.98 12.41
CA GLU A 582 14.69 16.38 11.21
C GLU A 582 15.82 15.68 10.44
N PRO A 583 15.52 14.61 9.68
CA PRO A 583 16.52 13.93 8.88
C PRO A 583 17.11 14.90 7.84
N PRO A 584 18.44 14.93 7.67
CA PRO A 584 19.05 15.62 6.54
C PRO A 584 18.58 15.05 5.19
N PHE A 585 18.38 15.90 4.17
CA PHE A 585 17.81 15.47 2.87
C PHE A 585 18.73 14.55 2.06
N ASP A 586 20.02 14.49 2.38
CA ASP A 586 21.02 13.59 1.81
C ASP A 586 20.84 12.10 2.21
N HIS A 587 20.00 11.83 3.22
CA HIS A 587 19.63 10.45 3.62
C HIS A 587 18.81 9.74 2.52
N THR A 588 18.30 10.51 1.56
CA THR A 588 17.70 10.00 0.34
C THR A 588 18.67 10.24 -0.82
N GLY A 589 18.76 9.28 -1.75
CA GLY A 589 19.54 9.44 -2.98
C GLY A 589 18.96 10.49 -3.91
N THR A 590 19.41 10.50 -5.17
CA THR A 590 18.85 11.39 -6.21
C THR A 590 17.35 11.13 -6.41
N VAL A 591 16.52 12.08 -5.99
CA VAL A 591 15.06 12.04 -6.15
C VAL A 591 14.57 13.35 -6.76
N SER A 592 13.56 13.26 -7.64
CA SER A 592 12.82 14.41 -8.14
C SER A 592 11.82 14.88 -7.08
N TRP A 593 12.13 15.98 -6.39
CA TRP A 593 11.28 16.51 -5.32
C TRP A 593 10.02 17.17 -5.88
N PRO A 594 8.82 16.83 -5.39
CA PRO A 594 7.57 17.43 -5.87
C PRO A 594 7.33 18.85 -5.34
N GLY A 595 7.89 19.21 -4.18
CA GLY A 595 7.75 20.52 -3.54
C GLY A 595 9.06 21.32 -3.43
N PRO A 596 8.98 22.60 -3.03
CA PRO A 596 10.13 23.51 -2.95
C PRO A 596 11.10 23.15 -1.81
N HIS A 597 12.34 23.62 -1.89
CA HIS A 597 13.31 23.52 -0.79
C HIS A 597 12.94 24.47 0.35
N PRO A 598 12.96 24.05 1.62
CA PRO A 598 12.61 24.91 2.75
C PRO A 598 13.42 26.20 2.88
N ASP A 599 14.61 26.21 2.30
CA ASP A 599 15.56 27.34 2.37
C ASP A 599 15.54 28.20 1.08
N ASP A 600 14.61 27.96 0.14
CA ASP A 600 14.46 28.79 -1.06
C ASP A 600 13.93 30.21 -0.72
N VAL A 601 13.29 30.38 0.44
CA VAL A 601 12.83 31.69 0.93
C VAL A 601 13.95 32.36 1.73
N LEU A 602 14.51 33.43 1.19
CA LEU A 602 15.56 34.21 1.86
C LEU A 602 15.00 34.93 3.09
N PRO A 603 15.59 34.75 4.29
CA PRO A 603 15.08 35.34 5.53
C PRO A 603 14.95 36.86 5.50
N GLN A 604 15.91 37.56 4.86
CA GLN A 604 15.88 39.02 4.76
C GLN A 604 14.67 39.50 3.94
N GLN A 605 14.45 38.89 2.77
CA GLN A 605 13.31 39.20 1.90
C GLN A 605 11.97 38.93 2.58
N LEU A 606 11.87 37.84 3.35
CA LEU A 606 10.68 37.53 4.15
C LEU A 606 10.36 38.65 5.14
N TRP A 607 11.33 39.03 5.97
CA TRP A 607 11.08 40.01 7.03
C TRP A 607 10.89 41.44 6.49
N ASP A 608 11.51 41.80 5.37
CA ASP A 608 11.26 43.07 4.68
C ASP A 608 9.80 43.15 4.20
N LEU A 609 9.26 42.08 3.60
CA LEU A 609 7.86 42.04 3.18
C LEU A 609 6.89 42.08 4.37
N VAL A 610 7.21 41.43 5.49
CA VAL A 610 6.40 41.55 6.71
C VAL A 610 6.37 42.99 7.23
N GLN A 611 7.48 43.74 7.14
CA GLN A 611 7.54 45.15 7.55
C GLN A 611 6.65 46.06 6.69
N THR A 612 6.38 45.70 5.44
CA THR A 612 5.44 46.44 4.57
C THR A 612 3.96 46.23 4.96
N GLY A 613 3.68 45.36 5.95
CA GLY A 613 2.32 45.09 6.44
C GLY A 613 1.59 43.99 5.67
N LEU A 614 2.28 43.27 4.77
CA LEU A 614 1.70 42.16 4.02
C LEU A 614 1.41 40.96 4.92
N THR A 615 0.28 40.32 4.68
CA THR A 615 -0.11 39.06 5.32
C THR A 615 0.69 37.89 4.76
N ARG A 616 0.75 36.79 5.52
CA ARG A 616 1.43 35.55 5.10
C ARG A 616 1.00 35.05 3.71
N ASN A 617 -0.28 35.16 3.38
CA ASN A 617 -0.81 34.70 2.09
C ASN A 617 -0.37 35.63 0.95
N GLU A 618 -0.32 36.94 1.18
CA GLU A 618 0.16 37.92 0.20
C GLU A 618 1.67 37.79 -0.03
N ILE A 619 2.45 37.54 1.03
CA ILE A 619 3.89 37.25 0.92
C ILE A 619 4.10 35.98 0.10
N ALA A 620 3.33 34.91 0.37
CA ALA A 620 3.42 33.67 -0.39
C ALA A 620 3.12 33.88 -1.88
N ALA A 621 2.06 34.64 -2.20
CA ALA A 621 1.74 35.00 -3.58
C ALA A 621 2.85 35.82 -4.25
N ARG A 622 3.45 36.78 -3.52
CA ARG A 622 4.52 37.66 -4.02
C ARG A 622 5.82 36.91 -4.30
N LEU A 623 6.12 35.89 -3.49
CA LEU A 623 7.31 35.04 -3.60
C LEU A 623 7.05 33.77 -4.42
N HIS A 624 5.88 33.66 -5.08
CA HIS A 624 5.48 32.50 -5.88
C HIS A 624 5.64 31.16 -5.14
N THR A 625 5.22 31.15 -3.87
CA THR A 625 5.35 30.00 -2.96
C THR A 625 4.07 29.79 -2.16
N THR A 626 4.09 28.91 -1.16
CA THR A 626 2.92 28.57 -0.35
C THR A 626 2.95 29.26 1.02
N PRO A 627 1.78 29.54 1.64
CA PRO A 627 1.73 30.08 3.00
C PRO A 627 2.45 29.21 4.04
N GLU A 628 2.49 27.89 3.84
CA GLU A 628 3.24 26.97 4.71
C GLU A 628 4.75 27.15 4.56
N HIS A 629 5.25 27.39 3.34
CA HIS A 629 6.67 27.68 3.13
C HIS A 629 7.08 28.96 3.86
N ILE A 630 6.29 30.02 3.74
CA ILE A 630 6.50 31.29 4.46
C ILE A 630 6.49 31.08 5.97
N HIS A 631 5.54 30.29 6.47
CA HIS A 631 5.46 29.97 7.89
C HIS A 631 6.67 29.17 8.38
N LEU A 632 7.11 28.16 7.61
CA LEU A 632 8.29 27.37 7.93
C LEU A 632 9.57 28.21 7.94
N ALA A 633 9.74 29.10 6.96
CA ALA A 633 10.88 30.02 6.89
C ALA A 633 10.93 30.94 8.12
N ALA A 634 9.78 31.47 8.55
CA ALA A 634 9.70 32.28 9.78
C ALA A 634 10.03 31.48 11.05
N VAL A 635 9.63 30.20 11.13
CA VAL A 635 9.95 29.33 12.27
C VAL A 635 11.45 28.98 12.32
N ARG A 636 12.08 28.73 11.16
CA ARG A 636 13.52 28.43 11.05
C ARG A 636 14.39 29.67 11.28
N HIS A 637 13.93 30.82 10.80
CA HIS A 637 14.65 32.09 10.89
C HIS A 637 13.74 33.16 11.51
N PRO A 638 13.53 33.11 12.84
CA PRO A 638 12.65 34.06 13.54
C PRO A 638 13.13 35.50 13.39
N GLN A 639 12.20 36.45 13.57
CA GLN A 639 12.49 37.87 13.36
C GLN A 639 13.64 38.35 14.25
N PRO A 640 14.75 38.89 13.69
CA PRO A 640 15.95 39.25 14.47
C PRO A 640 15.73 40.39 15.47
N ARG A 641 14.85 41.34 15.14
CA ARG A 641 14.53 42.51 15.97
C ARG A 641 13.04 42.84 15.86
N THR A 642 12.36 42.90 17.00
CA THR A 642 11.17 43.74 17.12
C THR A 642 11.62 45.18 16.92
N PRO A 643 11.08 45.94 15.95
CA PRO A 643 11.28 47.38 15.94
C PRO A 643 10.87 47.91 17.30
N ARG A 644 11.73 48.76 17.92
CA ARG A 644 11.25 49.64 18.98
C ARG A 644 10.03 50.34 18.40
N HIS A 645 8.85 50.08 18.94
CA HIS A 645 7.79 51.07 18.85
C HIS A 645 8.26 52.24 19.72
N GLN A 646 9.16 53.07 19.17
CA GLN A 646 9.09 54.48 19.45
C GLN A 646 7.70 54.88 18.95
N PRO A 647 6.84 55.50 19.77
CA PRO A 647 5.84 56.39 19.22
C PRO A 647 6.62 57.30 18.26
N ALA A 648 6.23 57.34 16.99
CA ALA A 648 6.89 58.24 16.05
C ALA A 648 6.95 59.64 16.68
N PRO A 649 8.12 60.31 16.70
CA PRO A 649 8.16 61.73 17.06
C PRO A 649 7.22 62.46 16.10
N GLY A 650 6.35 63.28 16.68
CA GLY A 650 5.09 63.72 16.09
C GLY A 650 5.17 64.07 14.60
N THR A 651 4.32 63.42 13.82
CA THR A 651 3.69 64.10 12.70
C THR A 651 2.72 65.12 13.29
N ASN A 652 3.25 66.30 13.64
CA ASN A 652 2.48 67.54 13.59
C ASN A 652 2.12 67.80 12.13
N SER A 653 1.20 67.01 11.58
CA SER A 653 0.20 67.61 10.70
C SER A 653 -0.78 68.31 11.64
N PRO A 654 -1.19 69.57 11.37
CA PRO A 654 -2.18 70.23 12.21
C PRO A 654 -3.38 69.30 12.35
N PRO A 655 -4.01 69.20 13.54
CA PRO A 655 -5.19 68.36 13.69
C PRO A 655 -6.20 68.84 12.67
N THR A 656 -6.50 68.01 11.66
CA THR A 656 -7.68 68.22 10.83
C THR A 656 -8.83 68.29 11.83
N ALA A 657 -9.46 69.46 11.93
CA ALA A 657 -10.50 69.69 12.90
C ALA A 657 -11.55 68.58 12.74
N LEU A 658 -11.96 67.98 13.87
CA LEU A 658 -12.99 66.94 13.86
C LEU A 658 -14.20 67.48 13.08
N PRO A 659 -14.76 66.72 12.13
CA PRO A 659 -15.91 67.16 11.35
C PRO A 659 -17.02 67.59 12.30
N ASN A 660 -17.48 68.82 12.15
CA ASN A 660 -18.58 69.32 12.97
C ASN A 660 -19.91 68.66 12.53
N GLU A 661 -20.99 68.87 13.28
CA GLU A 661 -22.31 68.31 12.97
C GLU A 661 -22.80 68.64 11.55
N HIS A 662 -22.46 69.82 11.04
CA HIS A 662 -22.83 70.27 9.70
C HIS A 662 -22.06 69.49 8.61
N ASP A 663 -20.75 69.28 8.80
CA ASP A 663 -19.91 68.49 7.90
C ASP A 663 -20.35 67.02 7.85
N LEU A 664 -20.67 66.43 9.01
CA LEU A 664 -21.17 65.06 9.10
C LEU A 664 -22.51 64.88 8.39
N ARG A 665 -23.44 65.85 8.50
CA ARG A 665 -24.69 65.83 7.72
C ARG A 665 -24.45 65.96 6.22
N ALA A 666 -23.50 66.81 5.81
CA ALA A 666 -23.14 66.99 4.40
C ALA A 666 -22.53 65.72 3.80
N TYR A 667 -21.67 65.01 4.54
CA TYR A 667 -21.10 63.74 4.06
C TYR A 667 -22.14 62.63 3.95
N VAL A 668 -23.07 62.55 4.90
CA VAL A 668 -24.14 61.55 4.87
C VAL A 668 -25.19 61.86 3.80
N SER A 669 -25.51 63.14 3.55
CA SER A 669 -26.41 63.53 2.45
C SER A 669 -25.81 63.31 1.06
N GLN A 670 -24.47 63.25 0.95
CA GLN A 670 -23.74 62.83 -0.24
C GLN A 670 -23.67 61.29 -0.40
N GLY A 671 -24.29 60.51 0.49
CA GLY A 671 -24.36 59.04 0.42
C GLY A 671 -23.08 58.33 0.88
N LEU A 672 -22.14 59.03 1.53
CA LEU A 672 -20.87 58.46 1.98
C LEU A 672 -21.10 57.60 3.24
N ARG A 673 -20.55 56.38 3.24
CA ARG A 673 -20.60 55.47 4.39
C ARG A 673 -19.58 55.88 5.46
N PRO A 674 -19.76 55.51 6.74
CA PRO A 674 -18.83 55.86 7.83
C PRO A 674 -17.36 55.50 7.54
N GLY A 675 -17.12 54.37 6.88
CA GLY A 675 -15.78 53.95 6.42
C GLY A 675 -15.17 54.85 5.35
N GLN A 676 -15.99 55.43 4.48
CA GLN A 676 -15.55 56.38 3.46
C GLN A 676 -15.31 57.76 4.07
N ILE A 677 -16.15 58.19 5.01
CA ILE A 677 -15.95 59.43 5.79
C ILE A 677 -14.65 59.36 6.59
N ALA A 678 -14.37 58.22 7.23
CA ALA A 678 -13.11 57.97 7.95
C ALA A 678 -11.89 58.08 7.03
N LYS A 679 -11.98 57.55 5.81
CA LYS A 679 -10.90 57.62 4.81
C LYS A 679 -10.72 59.01 4.22
N LEU A 680 -11.81 59.76 4.01
CA LEU A 680 -11.81 61.15 3.51
C LEU A 680 -11.28 62.14 4.56
N THR A 681 -11.61 61.94 5.83
CA THR A 681 -11.26 62.84 6.93
C THR A 681 -9.95 62.44 7.64
N GLY A 682 -9.39 61.26 7.32
CA GLY A 682 -8.20 60.73 7.97
C GLY A 682 -8.41 60.29 9.41
N HIS A 683 -9.66 60.17 9.87
CA HIS A 683 -9.99 59.78 11.24
C HIS A 683 -10.34 58.29 11.35
N ASN A 684 -10.19 57.73 12.56
CA ASN A 684 -10.53 56.34 12.85
C ASN A 684 -12.04 56.09 12.61
N HIS A 685 -12.37 55.03 11.86
CA HIS A 685 -13.74 54.58 11.59
C HIS A 685 -14.62 54.50 12.84
N GLN A 686 -14.06 54.01 13.95
CA GLN A 686 -14.79 53.88 15.21
C GLN A 686 -15.15 55.25 15.81
N ARG A 687 -14.28 56.25 15.64
CA ARG A 687 -14.47 57.62 16.11
C ARG A 687 -15.50 58.40 15.28
N ILE A 688 -15.50 58.22 13.96
CA ILE A 688 -16.53 58.77 13.07
C ILE A 688 -17.90 58.14 13.37
N ASN A 689 -17.94 56.85 13.67
CA ASN A 689 -19.18 56.17 14.03
C ASN A 689 -19.73 56.68 15.38
N GLU A 690 -18.85 56.91 16.37
CA GLU A 690 -19.20 57.56 17.64
C GLU A 690 -19.78 58.96 17.41
N LEU A 691 -19.17 59.78 16.55
CA LEU A 691 -19.64 61.14 16.23
C LEU A 691 -20.97 61.15 15.47
N LEU A 692 -21.16 60.24 14.50
CA LEU A 692 -22.43 60.10 13.79
C LEU A 692 -23.56 59.69 14.74
N THR A 693 -23.24 58.84 15.73
CA THR A 693 -24.20 58.38 16.74
C THR A 693 -24.51 59.48 17.75
N SER A 694 -23.50 60.20 18.26
CA SER A 694 -23.67 61.26 19.27
C SER A 694 -24.40 62.50 18.75
N ASN A 695 -24.36 62.73 17.43
CA ASN A 695 -25.04 63.84 16.76
C ASN A 695 -26.39 63.43 16.12
N GLY A 696 -26.82 62.17 16.27
CA GLY A 696 -28.10 61.70 15.73
C GLY A 696 -28.19 61.64 14.20
N ILE A 697 -27.05 61.52 13.50
CA ILE A 697 -26.95 61.54 12.03
C ILE A 697 -26.76 60.11 11.46
N GLY A 698 -26.32 59.15 12.28
CA GLY A 698 -26.16 57.76 11.89
C GLY A 698 -27.46 56.93 11.97
N PRO A 699 -27.53 55.77 11.28
CA PRO A 699 -28.63 54.83 11.46
C PRO A 699 -28.71 54.38 12.94
N PRO A 700 -29.92 54.15 13.48
CA PRO A 700 -30.11 53.84 14.89
C PRO A 700 -29.27 52.64 15.29
N THR A 701 -28.65 52.70 16.46
CA THR A 701 -27.77 51.62 16.90
C THR A 701 -28.59 50.35 17.10
N PRO A 702 -28.03 49.15 16.81
CA PRO A 702 -28.76 47.90 17.04
C PRO A 702 -29.30 47.75 18.46
N ARG A 703 -28.68 48.42 19.45
CA ARG A 703 -29.16 48.45 20.84
C ARG A 703 -30.43 49.28 21.03
N GLU A 704 -30.60 50.38 20.32
CA GLU A 704 -31.80 51.22 20.38
C GLU A 704 -32.97 50.52 19.70
N VAL A 705 -32.74 49.95 18.51
CA VAL A 705 -33.76 49.16 17.80
C VAL A 705 -34.23 47.99 18.66
N LEU A 706 -33.30 47.20 19.23
CA LEU A 706 -33.66 46.06 20.07
C LEU A 706 -34.42 46.45 21.34
N ARG A 707 -34.22 47.65 21.91
CA ARG A 707 -35.01 48.15 23.05
C ARG A 707 -36.47 48.44 22.70
N THR A 708 -36.76 48.70 21.43
CA THR A 708 -38.12 49.00 20.95
C THR A 708 -38.87 47.78 20.41
N VAL A 709 -38.18 46.65 20.21
CA VAL A 709 -38.80 45.42 19.71
C VAL A 709 -39.69 44.81 20.79
N ASN A 710 -40.98 44.67 20.50
CA ASN A 710 -41.93 44.01 21.40
C ASN A 710 -41.59 42.51 21.53
N PRO A 711 -41.34 41.99 22.75
CA PRO A 711 -41.03 40.58 22.96
C PRO A 711 -42.12 39.61 22.49
N ALA A 712 -43.40 40.00 22.60
CA ALA A 712 -44.53 39.15 22.16
C ALA A 712 -44.55 38.98 20.63
N TRP A 713 -44.33 40.08 19.90
CA TRP A 713 -44.21 40.06 18.45
C TRP A 713 -43.00 39.24 17.99
N LEU A 714 -41.86 39.33 18.68
CA LEU A 714 -40.68 38.54 18.33
C LEU A 714 -40.92 37.02 18.51
N ARG A 715 -41.70 36.61 19.53
CA ARG A 715 -42.12 35.21 19.68
C ARG A 715 -43.05 34.79 18.55
N GLU A 716 -44.07 35.58 18.25
CA GLU A 716 -44.99 35.30 17.14
C GLU A 716 -44.23 35.15 15.80
N GLN A 717 -43.29 36.04 15.50
CA GLN A 717 -42.52 35.98 14.25
C GLN A 717 -41.59 34.75 14.19
N TYR A 718 -40.97 34.38 15.31
CA TYR A 718 -39.96 33.30 15.35
C TYR A 718 -40.54 31.92 15.65
N GLU A 719 -41.50 31.81 16.56
CA GLU A 719 -42.13 30.56 17.01
C GLU A 719 -43.32 30.21 16.12
N ASP A 720 -44.27 31.14 15.94
CA ASP A 720 -45.53 30.86 15.22
C ASP A 720 -45.37 31.00 13.69
N ASN A 721 -44.77 32.08 13.22
CA ASN A 721 -44.55 32.36 11.79
C ASN A 721 -43.26 31.74 11.22
N HIS A 722 -42.50 31.02 12.06
CA HIS A 722 -41.29 30.29 11.71
C HIS A 722 -40.22 31.07 10.93
N ARG A 723 -40.13 32.39 11.09
CA ARG A 723 -39.14 33.21 10.40
C ARG A 723 -37.76 33.06 11.03
N SER A 724 -36.71 33.13 10.22
CA SER A 724 -35.34 33.07 10.73
C SER A 724 -34.94 34.39 11.40
N PHE A 725 -34.03 34.35 12.38
CA PHE A 725 -33.45 35.57 12.95
C PHE A 725 -32.71 36.42 11.90
N ALA A 726 -32.29 35.85 10.77
CA ALA A 726 -31.68 36.61 9.69
C ALA A 726 -32.70 37.48 8.95
N ASP A 727 -33.88 36.95 8.67
CA ASP A 727 -34.96 37.68 7.97
C ASP A 727 -35.58 38.74 8.88
N ILE A 728 -35.83 38.40 10.15
CA ILE A 728 -36.37 39.36 11.12
C ILE A 728 -35.35 40.50 11.38
N ALA A 729 -34.06 40.19 11.42
CA ALA A 729 -33.03 41.20 11.62
C ALA A 729 -32.83 42.10 10.39
N ALA A 730 -33.03 41.57 9.17
CA ALA A 730 -33.00 42.34 7.94
C ALA A 730 -34.12 43.39 7.90
N ASP A 731 -35.35 43.03 8.30
CA ASP A 731 -36.49 43.96 8.38
C ASP A 731 -36.28 45.05 9.43
N LEU A 732 -35.60 44.72 10.53
CA LEU A 732 -35.26 45.65 11.60
C LEU A 732 -33.99 46.47 11.32
N GLY A 733 -33.31 46.23 10.19
CA GLY A 733 -32.07 46.94 9.83
C GLY A 733 -30.88 46.67 10.76
N ILE A 734 -30.86 45.53 11.46
CA ILE A 734 -29.82 45.16 12.44
C ILE A 734 -29.09 43.86 12.07
N PRO A 735 -27.88 43.61 12.60
CA PRO A 735 -27.20 42.33 12.40
C PRO A 735 -27.93 41.17 13.10
N ALA A 736 -28.12 40.05 12.40
CA ALA A 736 -28.78 38.84 12.92
C ALA A 736 -28.17 38.30 14.22
N ALA A 737 -26.85 38.44 14.41
CA ALA A 737 -26.16 38.05 15.63
C ALA A 737 -26.62 38.85 16.86
N ASN A 738 -27.01 40.12 16.68
CA ASN A 738 -27.51 40.97 17.76
C ASN A 738 -28.94 40.59 18.15
N LEU A 739 -29.81 40.30 17.18
CA LEU A 739 -31.17 39.81 17.43
C LEU A 739 -31.16 38.44 18.11
N ALA A 740 -30.28 37.52 17.66
CA ALA A 740 -30.14 36.19 18.27
C ALA A 740 -29.64 36.26 19.72
N ARG A 741 -28.76 37.22 20.05
CA ARG A 741 -28.33 37.48 21.43
C ARG A 741 -29.49 38.01 22.28
N HIS A 742 -30.25 38.97 21.78
CA HIS A 742 -31.40 39.54 22.47
C HIS A 742 -32.52 38.53 22.71
N ALA A 743 -32.76 37.63 21.74
CA ALA A 743 -33.71 36.54 21.90
C ALA A 743 -33.34 35.59 23.06
N ARG A 744 -32.05 35.29 23.27
CA ARG A 744 -31.60 34.49 24.44
C ARG A 744 -31.88 35.21 25.76
N GLU A 745 -31.68 36.53 25.80
CA GLU A 745 -31.95 37.34 26.98
C GLU A 745 -33.46 37.36 27.32
N LEU A 746 -34.32 37.25 26.31
CA LEU A 746 -35.79 37.15 26.45
C LEU A 746 -36.30 35.71 26.72
N GLY A 747 -35.40 34.74 26.85
CA GLY A 747 -35.73 33.34 27.17
C GLY A 747 -36.27 32.51 25.99
N LEU A 748 -36.08 32.95 24.75
CA LEU A 748 -36.49 32.20 23.55
C LEU A 748 -35.55 31.01 23.31
N ALA A 749 -36.12 29.81 23.14
CA ALA A 749 -35.37 28.61 22.80
C ALA A 749 -34.83 28.70 21.37
N ILE A 750 -33.52 28.92 21.23
CA ILE A 750 -32.88 28.93 19.92
C ILE A 750 -32.89 27.51 19.35
N ARG A 751 -33.43 27.33 18.14
CA ARG A 751 -33.42 26.07 17.43
C ARG A 751 -31.96 25.73 17.08
N HIS A 752 -31.36 24.81 17.83
CA HIS A 752 -29.98 24.35 17.61
C HIS A 752 -29.96 23.09 16.75
N GLY A 753 -29.41 23.20 15.53
CA GLY A 753 -29.18 22.07 14.63
C GLY A 753 -29.09 22.53 13.17
N VAL A 754 -27.88 22.43 12.60
CA VAL A 754 -27.51 22.89 11.25
C VAL A 754 -27.55 24.42 11.14
N ALA A 755 -26.48 25.04 10.65
CA ALA A 755 -26.46 26.48 10.33
C ALA A 755 -27.78 26.84 9.63
N ALA A 756 -28.48 27.86 10.14
CA ALA A 756 -29.78 28.33 9.64
C ALA A 756 -29.68 28.60 8.14
N HIS A 757 -29.96 27.57 7.34
CA HIS A 757 -30.03 27.67 5.91
C HIS A 757 -31.40 28.27 5.60
N LYS A 758 -31.40 29.35 4.83
CA LYS A 758 -32.62 29.95 4.29
C LYS A 758 -33.47 28.84 3.67
N HIS A 759 -34.71 28.69 4.14
CA HIS A 759 -35.64 27.71 3.59
C HIS A 759 -35.73 27.94 2.08
N ILE A 760 -35.47 26.93 1.25
CA ILE A 760 -35.29 27.12 -0.20
C ILE A 760 -36.56 27.73 -0.83
N LEU A 761 -37.73 27.48 -0.25
CA LEU A 761 -39.01 28.02 -0.71
C LEU A 761 -39.37 29.40 -0.14
N SER A 762 -38.64 29.91 0.87
CA SER A 762 -38.95 31.21 1.51
C SER A 762 -38.84 32.41 0.56
N ALA A 763 -38.08 32.29 -0.53
CA ALA A 763 -38.00 33.31 -1.57
C ALA A 763 -39.23 33.34 -2.51
N HIS A 764 -40.13 32.36 -2.39
CA HIS A 764 -41.24 32.12 -3.33
C HIS A 764 -42.62 32.10 -2.64
N GLY A 765 -42.68 32.28 -1.32
CA GLY A 765 -43.90 32.33 -0.53
C GLY A 765 -43.65 31.95 0.94
N GLY A 766 -44.60 32.30 1.82
CA GLY A 766 -44.61 31.84 3.21
C GLY A 766 -45.05 30.37 3.35
N PRO A 767 -45.08 29.81 4.57
CA PRO A 767 -45.54 28.44 4.82
C PRO A 767 -46.96 28.18 4.29
N ASP A 768 -47.82 29.20 4.26
CA ASP A 768 -49.21 29.08 3.78
C ASP A 768 -49.34 28.99 2.24
N ALA A 769 -48.25 29.28 1.50
CA ALA A 769 -48.23 29.19 0.05
C ALA A 769 -47.94 27.76 -0.47
N PHE A 770 -47.57 26.83 0.41
CA PHE A 770 -47.22 25.46 0.07
C PHE A 770 -47.94 24.46 0.99
N SER A 771 -48.07 23.21 0.56
CA SER A 771 -48.60 22.18 1.46
C SER A 771 -47.63 21.94 2.62
N VAL A 772 -48.18 21.61 3.80
CA VAL A 772 -47.40 21.33 5.02
C VAL A 772 -46.32 20.28 4.76
N THR A 773 -46.64 19.25 3.96
CA THR A 773 -45.71 18.18 3.58
C THR A 773 -44.53 18.70 2.75
N ILE A 774 -44.78 19.56 1.76
CA ILE A 774 -43.72 20.14 0.92
C ILE A 774 -42.84 21.09 1.74
N TRP A 775 -43.44 21.96 2.54
CA TRP A 775 -42.71 22.89 3.39
C TRP A 775 -41.79 22.14 4.36
N THR A 776 -42.29 21.07 4.99
CA THR A 776 -41.50 20.28 5.92
C THR A 776 -40.34 19.53 5.24
N VAL A 777 -40.58 18.94 4.06
CA VAL A 777 -39.54 18.19 3.32
C VAL A 777 -38.41 19.09 2.83
N PHE A 778 -38.73 20.28 2.32
CA PHE A 778 -37.75 21.23 1.78
C PHE A 778 -37.00 22.06 2.84
N ALA A 779 -37.34 21.90 4.12
CA ALA A 779 -36.65 22.54 5.24
C ALA A 779 -35.24 22.00 5.50
N THR A 780 -34.91 20.81 4.97
CA THR A 780 -33.65 20.12 5.26
C THR A 780 -32.59 20.34 4.18
N ARG A 781 -31.31 20.44 4.57
CA ARG A 781 -30.20 20.66 3.62
C ARG A 781 -30.15 19.55 2.55
N GLY A 782 -30.10 19.94 1.27
CA GLY A 782 -30.08 19.00 0.14
C GLY A 782 -31.41 18.31 -0.18
N ALA A 783 -32.54 18.80 0.36
CA ALA A 783 -33.87 18.26 0.09
C ALA A 783 -34.22 18.23 -1.39
N GLU A 784 -33.93 19.31 -2.12
CA GLU A 784 -34.16 19.38 -3.57
C GLU A 784 -33.52 18.21 -4.33
N GLN A 785 -32.24 17.93 -4.05
CA GLN A 785 -31.52 16.83 -4.69
C GLN A 785 -32.11 15.46 -4.34
N ARG A 786 -32.58 15.27 -3.10
CA ARG A 786 -33.23 14.02 -2.68
C ARG A 786 -34.55 13.82 -3.40
N VAL A 787 -35.38 14.85 -3.48
CA VAL A 787 -36.68 14.81 -4.19
C VAL A 787 -36.47 14.55 -5.68
N ARG A 788 -35.51 15.22 -6.34
CA ARG A 788 -35.18 14.95 -7.75
C ARG A 788 -34.70 13.51 -7.97
N ARG A 789 -33.90 12.97 -7.06
CA ARG A 789 -33.42 11.57 -7.14
C ARG A 789 -34.54 10.56 -6.90
N LEU A 790 -35.48 10.84 -5.99
CA LEU A 790 -36.67 10.01 -5.79
C LEU A 790 -37.48 9.91 -7.09
N LEU A 791 -37.82 11.06 -7.69
CA LEU A 791 -38.59 11.12 -8.93
C LEU A 791 -37.88 10.42 -10.10
N ALA A 792 -36.56 10.57 -10.21
CA ALA A 792 -35.76 9.91 -11.22
C ALA A 792 -35.47 8.42 -10.93
N THR A 793 -35.84 7.91 -9.75
CA THR A 793 -35.71 6.49 -9.41
C THR A 793 -36.89 5.67 -9.93
N ALA A 794 -38.07 6.28 -10.04
CA ALA A 794 -39.25 5.65 -10.61
C ALA A 794 -39.05 5.35 -12.11
N GLY A 795 -39.40 4.14 -12.56
CA GLY A 795 -39.21 3.68 -13.94
C GLY A 795 -37.93 2.88 -14.20
N HIS A 796 -37.02 2.78 -13.23
CA HIS A 796 -35.85 1.89 -13.32
C HIS A 796 -36.15 0.46 -12.84
N PRO A 797 -35.46 -0.57 -13.39
CA PRO A 797 -35.75 -1.97 -13.08
C PRO A 797 -35.40 -2.35 -11.63
N ASN A 798 -34.41 -1.70 -11.03
CA ASN A 798 -34.04 -1.87 -9.62
C ASN A 798 -33.15 -0.71 -9.15
N LEU A 799 -32.93 -0.64 -7.83
CA LEU A 799 -32.15 0.44 -7.21
C LEU A 799 -30.68 0.45 -7.64
N ASP A 800 -30.12 -0.71 -8.03
CA ASP A 800 -28.75 -0.79 -8.55
C ASP A 800 -28.61 -0.15 -9.93
N HIS A 801 -29.64 -0.26 -10.77
CA HIS A 801 -29.70 0.40 -12.06
C HIS A 801 -29.94 1.91 -11.90
N ALA A 802 -30.90 2.30 -11.05
CA ALA A 802 -31.18 3.71 -10.75
C ALA A 802 -29.95 4.43 -10.19
N ALA A 803 -29.22 3.81 -9.25
CA ALA A 803 -28.02 4.39 -8.67
C ALA A 803 -26.90 4.61 -9.71
N ARG A 804 -26.70 3.65 -10.62
CA ARG A 804 -25.73 3.79 -11.73
C ARG A 804 -26.11 4.92 -12.68
N HIS A 805 -27.39 5.02 -13.06
CA HIS A 805 -27.87 6.08 -13.95
C HIS A 805 -27.74 7.47 -13.32
N LEU A 806 -28.02 7.58 -12.01
CA LEU A 806 -27.93 8.82 -11.24
C LEU A 806 -26.51 9.17 -10.75
N GLY A 807 -25.48 8.40 -11.14
CA GLY A 807 -24.09 8.63 -10.75
C GLY A 807 -23.84 8.54 -9.24
N THR A 808 -24.59 7.70 -8.52
CA THR A 808 -24.52 7.55 -7.06
C THR A 808 -24.37 6.09 -6.65
N ARG A 809 -24.14 5.82 -5.36
CA ARG A 809 -24.09 4.45 -4.80
C ARG A 809 -25.48 4.03 -4.31
N LYS A 810 -25.84 2.76 -4.48
CA LYS A 810 -27.14 2.21 -4.02
C LYS A 810 -27.42 2.52 -2.55
N ALA A 811 -26.45 2.36 -1.66
CA ALA A 811 -26.61 2.64 -0.24
C ALA A 811 -26.96 4.11 0.04
N VAL A 812 -26.36 5.05 -0.72
CA VAL A 812 -26.64 6.48 -0.59
C VAL A 812 -28.02 6.81 -1.13
N LEU A 813 -28.39 6.25 -2.29
CA LEU A 813 -29.72 6.44 -2.87
C LEU A 813 -30.82 5.89 -1.95
N ARG A 814 -30.62 4.69 -1.40
CA ARG A 814 -31.57 4.07 -0.46
C ARG A 814 -31.75 4.92 0.79
N HIS A 815 -30.65 5.36 1.40
CA HIS A 815 -30.71 6.23 2.58
C HIS A 815 -31.44 7.55 2.30
N GLN A 816 -31.26 8.14 1.12
CA GLN A 816 -31.96 9.37 0.72
C GLN A 816 -33.47 9.16 0.54
N ILE A 817 -33.88 8.00 0.03
CA ILE A 817 -35.30 7.62 -0.11
C ILE A 817 -35.90 7.36 1.27
N ASP A 818 -35.23 6.57 2.12
CA ASP A 818 -35.70 6.26 3.47
C ASP A 818 -35.90 7.56 4.31
N GLN A 819 -35.04 8.57 4.12
CA GLN A 819 -35.20 9.88 4.76
C GLN A 819 -36.47 10.61 4.32
N LEU A 820 -36.84 10.54 3.03
CA LEU A 820 -38.06 11.15 2.51
C LEU A 820 -39.31 10.40 2.99
N GLU A 821 -39.26 9.07 2.96
CA GLU A 821 -40.35 8.21 3.46
C GLU A 821 -40.60 8.44 4.95
N HIS A 822 -39.53 8.62 5.74
CA HIS A 822 -39.65 8.94 7.16
C HIS A 822 -40.22 10.33 7.43
N ALA A 823 -39.83 11.33 6.62
CA ALA A 823 -40.33 12.70 6.76
C ALA A 823 -41.81 12.82 6.35
N ILE A 824 -42.27 12.01 5.40
CA ILE A 824 -43.65 12.00 4.90
C ILE A 824 -44.53 11.02 5.70
N GLY A 825 -43.92 10.05 6.38
CA GLY A 825 -44.63 9.03 7.16
C GLY A 825 -45.28 7.93 6.31
N ALA A 826 -44.88 7.81 5.03
CA ALA A 826 -45.42 6.81 4.10
C ALA A 826 -44.33 6.33 3.13
N ALA A 827 -44.41 5.07 2.70
CA ALA A 827 -43.55 4.53 1.65
C ALA A 827 -43.89 5.21 0.31
N LEU A 828 -42.88 5.70 -0.40
CA LEU A 828 -43.03 6.48 -1.64
C LEU A 828 -42.74 5.62 -2.88
N LEU A 829 -41.99 4.54 -2.72
CA LEU A 829 -41.66 3.60 -3.80
C LEU A 829 -42.10 2.17 -3.46
N GLU A 830 -42.61 1.48 -4.46
CA GLU A 830 -42.90 0.04 -4.41
C GLU A 830 -42.12 -0.70 -5.48
N THR A 831 -41.74 -1.93 -5.15
CA THR A 831 -41.14 -2.89 -6.08
C THR A 831 -42.11 -4.04 -6.26
N THR A 832 -42.76 -4.10 -7.41
CA THR A 832 -43.65 -5.21 -7.78
C THR A 832 -42.85 -6.33 -8.46
N PRO A 833 -42.94 -7.59 -8.01
CA PRO A 833 -42.24 -8.72 -8.63
C PRO A 833 -42.61 -8.94 -10.11
N ASP A 834 -43.85 -8.64 -10.48
CA ASP A 834 -44.45 -9.05 -11.75
C ASP A 834 -44.50 -7.94 -12.83
N SER A 835 -43.98 -6.73 -12.57
CA SER A 835 -44.10 -5.60 -13.51
C SER A 835 -42.83 -4.76 -13.73
N GLY A 836 -41.66 -5.38 -13.58
CA GLY A 836 -40.44 -4.95 -14.29
C GLY A 836 -39.79 -3.65 -13.83
N GLY A 837 -40.08 -3.14 -12.63
CA GLY A 837 -39.32 -2.02 -12.08
C GLY A 837 -39.91 -1.36 -10.85
N ILE A 838 -39.27 -0.27 -10.44
CA ILE A 838 -39.65 0.58 -9.30
C ILE A 838 -40.77 1.53 -9.75
N ARG A 839 -41.86 1.57 -9.00
CA ARG A 839 -42.97 2.50 -9.21
C ARG A 839 -43.22 3.38 -7.98
N LEU A 840 -43.86 4.52 -8.20
CA LEU A 840 -44.35 5.36 -7.11
C LEU A 840 -45.60 4.71 -6.52
N THR A 841 -45.68 4.66 -5.18
CA THR A 841 -46.92 4.31 -4.47
C THR A 841 -47.97 5.41 -4.66
N PRO A 842 -49.25 5.20 -4.29
CA PRO A 842 -50.25 6.27 -4.29
C PRO A 842 -49.81 7.51 -3.48
N ALA A 843 -49.12 7.31 -2.35
CA ALA A 843 -48.53 8.39 -1.56
C ALA A 843 -47.36 9.06 -2.30
N GLY A 844 -46.51 8.28 -2.98
CA GLY A 844 -45.43 8.79 -3.82
C GLY A 844 -45.91 9.59 -5.04
N ALA A 845 -47.03 9.19 -5.64
CA ALA A 845 -47.63 9.89 -6.78
C ALA A 845 -48.24 11.24 -6.35
N ASN A 846 -48.97 11.27 -5.24
CA ASN A 846 -49.50 12.53 -4.69
C ASN A 846 -48.36 13.48 -4.28
N PHE A 847 -47.33 12.96 -3.62
CA PHE A 847 -46.15 13.76 -3.29
C PHE A 847 -45.42 14.29 -4.53
N ALA A 848 -45.30 13.48 -5.59
CA ALA A 848 -44.71 13.91 -6.85
C ALA A 848 -45.53 15.03 -7.51
N GLN A 849 -46.86 14.93 -7.48
CA GLN A 849 -47.77 15.94 -8.03
C GLN A 849 -47.60 17.30 -7.33
N ASP A 850 -47.38 17.30 -6.02
CA ASP A 850 -47.13 18.51 -5.23
C ASP A 850 -45.70 19.04 -5.39
N ALA A 851 -44.71 18.14 -5.54
CA ALA A 851 -43.30 18.50 -5.58
C ALA A 851 -42.82 19.00 -6.97
N VAL A 852 -43.41 18.51 -8.06
CA VAL A 852 -43.01 18.89 -9.43
C VAL A 852 -43.21 20.39 -9.73
N PRO A 853 -44.35 21.04 -9.38
CA PRO A 853 -44.52 22.49 -9.53
C PRO A 853 -43.47 23.28 -8.74
N VAL A 854 -43.13 22.81 -7.54
CA VAL A 854 -42.14 23.43 -6.65
C VAL A 854 -40.73 23.36 -7.25
N LEU A 855 -40.34 22.19 -7.78
CA LEU A 855 -39.06 22.03 -8.50
C LEU A 855 -38.99 22.93 -9.75
N THR A 856 -40.12 23.12 -10.44
CA THR A 856 -40.22 24.02 -11.61
C THR A 856 -40.01 25.49 -11.22
N ILE A 857 -40.54 25.91 -10.06
CA ILE A 857 -40.30 27.25 -9.51
C ILE A 857 -38.79 27.44 -9.23
N LEU A 858 -38.14 26.45 -8.61
CA LEU A 858 -36.72 26.50 -8.29
C LEU A 858 -35.82 26.49 -9.54
N ASP A 859 -36.20 25.76 -10.59
CA ASP A 859 -35.47 25.74 -11.87
C ASP A 859 -35.51 27.10 -12.58
N ARG A 860 -36.63 27.82 -12.50
CA ARG A 860 -36.78 29.17 -13.07
C ARG A 860 -35.90 30.20 -12.35
N SER A 861 -35.82 30.11 -11.03
CA SER A 861 -34.98 30.98 -10.19
C SER A 861 -33.48 30.73 -10.39
N GLY A 862 -33.07 29.46 -10.55
CA GLY A 862 -31.67 29.10 -10.82
C GLY A 862 -31.16 29.56 -12.19
N ASN A 863 -32.03 29.68 -13.19
CA ASN A 863 -31.67 30.16 -14.52
C ASN A 863 -31.53 31.69 -14.60
N SER A 864 -32.27 32.48 -13.80
CA SER A 864 -32.08 33.94 -13.75
C SER A 864 -30.77 34.34 -13.08
N ASP A 865 -30.37 33.64 -12.02
CA ASP A 865 -29.07 33.86 -11.36
C ASP A 865 -27.88 33.50 -12.26
N ARG A 866 -28.01 32.43 -13.07
CA ARG A 866 -27.00 32.04 -14.07
C ARG A 866 -26.93 32.98 -15.28
N ALA A 867 -28.05 33.54 -15.73
CA ALA A 867 -28.05 34.54 -16.81
C ALA A 867 -27.37 35.85 -16.36
N THR A 868 -27.52 36.21 -15.09
CA THR A 868 -26.92 37.41 -14.50
C THR A 868 -25.42 37.25 -14.28
N THR A 869 -24.94 36.06 -13.90
CA THR A 869 -23.49 35.76 -13.79
C THR A 869 -22.80 35.59 -15.15
N ARG A 870 -23.52 35.26 -16.22
CA ARG A 870 -22.95 35.16 -17.57
C ARG A 870 -22.78 36.55 -18.21
N ARG A 871 -23.72 37.48 -17.97
CA ARG A 871 -23.61 38.88 -18.43
C ARG A 871 -22.47 39.64 -17.77
N THR A 872 -22.17 39.38 -16.50
CA THR A 872 -21.03 40.02 -15.81
C THR A 872 -19.66 39.44 -16.20
N ALA A 873 -19.60 38.26 -16.81
CA ALA A 873 -18.36 37.65 -17.30
C ALA A 873 -17.98 38.09 -18.72
N GLU A 874 -18.92 38.64 -19.51
CA GLU A 874 -18.66 39.12 -20.88
C GLU A 874 -18.32 40.63 -20.96
N GLU A 875 -18.43 41.40 -19.87
CA GLU A 875 -18.19 42.86 -19.83
C GLU A 875 -16.93 43.30 -19.06
N MET A 876 -15.89 42.45 -18.93
CA MET A 876 -14.58 42.90 -18.43
C MET A 876 -13.55 43.03 -19.57
N PRO A 877 -13.06 44.24 -19.89
CA PRO A 877 -12.04 44.44 -20.92
C PRO A 877 -10.69 43.91 -20.42
N ARG A 878 -9.99 43.16 -21.29
CA ARG A 878 -8.60 42.75 -21.06
C ARG A 878 -7.70 43.98 -21.08
N HIS A 879 -7.06 44.26 -19.94
CA HIS A 879 -5.82 45.01 -19.85
C HIS A 879 -4.80 44.21 -19.05
#